data_AF-A0A1Z4R1V5-F1
#
_entry.id   AF-A0A1Z4R1V5-F1
#
_cell.length_a   1.000
_cell.length_b   1.000
_cell.length_c   1.000
_cell.angle_alpha   90.00
_cell.angle_beta   90.00
_cell.angle_gamma   90.00
#
_symmetry.space_group_name_H-M   'P 1'
#
loop_
_entity.id
_entity.type
_entity.pdbx_description
1 polymer ?
#
loop_
_entity_poly.entity_id
_entity_poly.type
_entity_poly.pdbx_seq_one_letter_code
_entity_poly.pdbx_strand_id
1 'polypeptide(L)'
;MAERKRPIARKNPSTSRTIAAKKKQASAKKNTSVAESIESETTATATNETESVSTDVANTQVIAEEIQPIATKTANIEKTKQTASKASATKKNVDTQAPETKIVVEEVVQPEVSQNIAETKPPVSAKGNSTNKKTTSTTKATATKKGKSTSLDVELDRKVETTSDVSAITAEKEDSTAKNPLPLSKKMGMFLQDPSLAKLRDNYLFPLDQDYLLATGSSRFTIRDTNEKGETVYSSSDWSKQGDLSFEYFQQNGLIDNPEFHQVNVFSVLSRTLDLVEEEIGHALVWKDGSPLIVRPHAFEGMNAYYDPMNPSLNFGYFTSPFRRTPVWTCLSHDIVAHELGHAILDTFRPFYIYSTDIDTSALHESFSDILAMFSALQYPSVVEHIYRQTGGDMRHPSLLSNLAEEFGVGIFGASIPYLRSALEGEKYSPASPKEPHVRSTVWTAAIYEIMQKLVEIIRPSGFPEFAIALSQVTRWMKGMLIRALHYTPPTSLSMPMLARLIYAADAQVYPNDSKFRDIAKEVFVSRNLWNEKLDLTAPEGIGDVFKKLQNSDSRALNRAIIENAEALRIPPGVSRFLKPRLLTTTRRIDKVKQGKTTTIQEITEHYLEYTYEYSQMVADFLGGMSAFTVYGGGTLVMDANWDVISLATYPEPMEEDPAGKEGGKLAWRRVRQQFDNIHGASIQRTLAAKDENRSLKDLPVIPGCPFVIQSASTGGYRLMRRCCNLHEHIKGISVNKNGLADM
;
A
#
# COMPACT_ATOMS: atom_id res chain seq x y z
N MET A 1 53.43 31.23 47.29
CA MET A 1 52.09 31.81 47.55
C MET A 1 51.12 30.63 47.59
N ALA A 2 50.52 30.26 48.72
CA ALA A 2 49.41 30.96 49.41
C ALA A 2 48.08 30.78 48.63
N GLU A 3 46.99 30.23 49.18
CA GLU A 3 46.72 29.74 50.55
C GLU A 3 45.53 28.74 50.62
N ARG A 4 45.54 27.82 51.61
CA ARG A 4 44.35 27.20 52.30
C ARG A 4 43.31 26.43 51.43
N LYS A 5 42.32 25.70 51.99
CA LYS A 5 42.28 24.65 53.06
C LYS A 5 41.06 23.72 52.77
N ARG A 6 41.09 22.48 53.30
CA ARG A 6 39.93 21.54 53.46
C ARG A 6 38.84 22.16 54.39
N PRO A 7 37.55 21.69 54.44
CA PRO A 7 37.18 20.27 54.55
C PRO A 7 35.80 19.77 54.03
N ILE A 8 35.57 18.48 54.31
CA ILE A 8 34.36 17.65 54.11
C ILE A 8 33.18 18.08 54.99
N ALA A 9 31.95 17.85 54.54
CA ALA A 9 30.77 17.73 55.40
C ALA A 9 29.94 16.46 55.08
N ARG A 10 29.44 15.77 56.11
CA ARG A 10 28.46 14.66 56.04
C ARG A 10 27.13 15.15 56.62
N LYS A 11 25.97 14.67 56.10
CA LYS A 11 24.87 14.07 56.91
C LYS A 11 23.62 13.69 56.09
N ASN A 12 23.13 12.47 56.35
CA ASN A 12 21.73 12.03 56.21
C ASN A 12 20.97 12.30 57.54
N PRO A 13 19.71 11.87 57.76
CA PRO A 13 18.47 11.91 56.94
C PRO A 13 17.26 12.52 57.73
N SER A 14 16.03 12.42 57.17
CA SER A 14 14.71 12.51 57.88
C SER A 14 14.33 13.90 58.46
N THR A 15 13.09 14.23 58.90
CA THR A 15 11.96 13.45 59.49
C THR A 15 10.59 14.18 59.39
N SER A 16 9.47 13.44 59.46
CA SER A 16 8.19 13.79 60.17
C SER A 16 7.29 14.94 59.62
N ARG A 17 5.99 15.11 59.99
CA ARG A 17 5.00 14.40 60.87
C ARG A 17 3.57 14.65 60.29
N THR A 18 2.60 13.71 60.14
CA THR A 18 1.79 12.89 61.08
C THR A 18 0.45 13.56 61.54
N ILE A 19 -0.56 12.74 61.95
CA ILE A 19 -1.92 13.06 62.49
C ILE A 19 -2.98 13.17 61.35
N ALA A 20 -4.20 12.58 61.37
CA ALA A 20 -4.92 11.63 62.28
C ALA A 20 -6.12 10.93 61.56
N ALA A 21 -6.96 10.04 62.14
CA ALA A 21 -6.77 8.87 63.05
C ALA A 21 -8.13 8.27 63.58
N LYS A 22 -8.90 7.53 62.76
CA LYS A 22 -10.05 6.68 63.20
C LYS A 22 -9.95 5.33 62.47
N LYS A 23 -9.84 4.13 63.11
CA LYS A 23 -10.78 3.40 63.99
C LYS A 23 -12.18 3.22 63.34
N LYS A 24 -12.77 2.01 63.28
CA LYS A 24 -12.76 0.93 64.30
C LYS A 24 -13.29 -0.42 63.75
N GLN A 25 -12.67 -1.55 64.16
CA GLN A 25 -13.22 -2.92 64.34
C GLN A 25 -13.90 -3.70 63.16
N ALA A 26 -14.21 -5.01 63.26
CA ALA A 26 -13.34 -6.21 63.48
C ALA A 26 -14.16 -7.53 63.65
N SER A 27 -13.97 -8.52 62.77
CA SER A 27 -14.22 -9.97 62.98
C SER A 27 -13.81 -10.77 61.71
N ALA A 28 -13.08 -11.89 61.67
CA ALA A 28 -12.59 -12.91 62.61
C ALA A 28 -13.40 -14.25 62.70
N LYS A 29 -13.10 -15.17 61.78
CA LYS A 29 -13.20 -16.67 61.78
C LYS A 29 -13.03 -17.11 60.31
N LYS A 30 -12.17 -18.03 59.84
CA LYS A 30 -11.42 -19.19 60.37
C LYS A 30 -12.24 -20.48 60.55
N ASN A 31 -11.92 -21.49 59.71
CA ASN A 31 -11.93 -22.97 59.89
C ASN A 31 -12.64 -23.82 58.80
N THR A 32 -11.82 -24.51 57.98
CA THR A 32 -11.80 -25.97 57.71
C THR A 32 -13.05 -26.79 57.30
N SER A 33 -12.95 -27.38 56.09
CA SER A 33 -13.00 -28.83 55.78
C SER A 33 -14.32 -29.64 55.71
N VAL A 34 -14.19 -30.81 55.04
CA VAL A 34 -15.09 -31.98 54.93
C VAL A 34 -16.05 -31.96 53.72
N ALA A 35 -16.44 -33.17 53.27
CA ALA A 35 -17.14 -33.48 52.03
C ALA A 35 -18.47 -34.24 52.30
N GLU A 36 -18.98 -34.95 51.29
CA GLU A 36 -20.08 -35.94 51.30
C GLU A 36 -21.54 -35.43 51.32
N SER A 37 -22.16 -35.47 50.12
CA SER A 37 -23.25 -36.38 49.69
C SER A 37 -24.62 -36.46 50.42
N ILE A 38 -25.63 -37.00 49.68
CA ILE A 38 -26.93 -37.60 50.14
C ILE A 38 -28.02 -36.58 50.57
N GLU A 39 -29.33 -36.66 50.21
CA GLU A 39 -30.11 -37.49 49.25
C GLU A 39 -31.52 -36.88 48.95
N SER A 40 -32.16 -37.32 47.85
CA SER A 40 -33.63 -37.60 47.64
C SER A 40 -33.93 -37.64 46.13
N GLU A 41 -34.15 -38.83 45.52
CA GLU A 41 -35.45 -39.48 45.27
C GLU A 41 -36.41 -38.68 44.34
N THR A 42 -37.04 -39.24 43.28
CA THR A 42 -37.51 -40.62 43.03
C THR A 42 -37.39 -41.13 41.57
N THR A 43 -37.28 -42.46 41.42
CA THR A 43 -37.68 -43.42 40.35
C THR A 43 -38.48 -42.94 39.09
N ALA A 44 -38.47 -43.61 37.91
CA ALA A 44 -38.17 -45.03 37.59
C ALA A 44 -37.80 -45.32 36.09
N THR A 45 -37.05 -46.41 35.84
CA THR A 45 -37.11 -47.40 34.70
C THR A 45 -37.16 -46.96 33.21
N ALA A 46 -36.54 -47.66 32.25
CA ALA A 46 -35.57 -48.79 32.26
C ALA A 46 -35.01 -49.11 30.84
N THR A 47 -33.85 -49.80 30.77
CA THR A 47 -33.38 -50.77 29.74
C THR A 47 -33.23 -50.36 28.25
N ASN A 48 -32.22 -50.81 27.48
CA ASN A 48 -30.91 -51.43 27.77
C ASN A 48 -30.03 -51.42 26.48
N GLU A 49 -28.69 -51.59 26.64
CA GLU A 49 -27.74 -52.40 25.81
C GLU A 49 -27.71 -52.33 24.26
N THR A 50 -26.60 -52.58 23.54
CA THR A 50 -25.14 -52.28 23.64
C THR A 50 -24.48 -52.67 22.29
N GLU A 51 -23.17 -52.42 22.11
CA GLU A 51 -22.29 -52.90 21.01
C GLU A 51 -22.53 -52.23 19.63
N SER A 52 -21.57 -51.74 18.82
CA SER A 52 -20.08 -51.86 18.65
C SER A 52 -19.62 -52.82 17.52
N VAL A 53 -18.42 -52.56 16.96
CA VAL A 53 -17.73 -53.28 15.85
C VAL A 53 -18.44 -53.15 14.48
N SER A 54 -17.95 -52.45 13.44
CA SER A 54 -16.70 -52.48 12.65
C SER A 54 -16.57 -53.60 11.60
N THR A 55 -16.61 -53.23 10.30
CA THR A 55 -15.81 -53.73 9.13
C THR A 55 -16.24 -52.86 7.93
N ASP A 56 -15.43 -52.25 7.07
CA ASP A 56 -14.20 -52.63 6.32
C ASP A 56 -14.49 -53.28 4.93
N VAL A 57 -13.52 -53.24 4.00
CA VAL A 57 -13.51 -53.82 2.62
C VAL A 57 -14.20 -53.05 1.46
N ALA A 58 -13.48 -52.04 0.94
CA ALA A 58 -12.88 -51.93 -0.42
C ALA A 58 -13.63 -52.24 -1.76
N ASN A 59 -13.07 -51.66 -2.84
CA ASN A 59 -13.07 -52.11 -4.27
C ASN A 59 -14.37 -51.92 -5.12
N THR A 60 -14.34 -51.61 -6.44
CA THR A 60 -13.26 -51.20 -7.40
C THR A 60 -13.85 -50.49 -8.65
N GLN A 61 -13.02 -49.74 -9.40
CA GLN A 61 -13.08 -49.46 -10.87
C GLN A 61 -14.34 -48.74 -11.46
N VAL A 62 -14.26 -47.61 -12.20
CA VAL A 62 -13.54 -47.22 -13.46
C VAL A 62 -14.42 -47.42 -14.72
N ILE A 63 -14.14 -46.65 -15.80
CA ILE A 63 -14.93 -46.38 -17.03
C ILE A 63 -15.99 -45.28 -16.78
N ALA A 64 -15.97 -44.04 -17.30
CA ALA A 64 -15.37 -43.34 -18.45
C ALA A 64 -16.31 -43.15 -19.67
N GLU A 65 -16.20 -41.97 -20.31
CA GLU A 65 -16.81 -41.56 -21.61
C GLU A 65 -18.36 -41.42 -21.63
N GLU A 66 -19.01 -40.55 -22.41
CA GLU A 66 -18.56 -39.42 -23.27
C GLU A 66 -19.68 -38.38 -23.55
N ILE A 67 -19.26 -37.17 -23.99
CA ILE A 67 -19.91 -36.25 -24.97
C ILE A 67 -21.33 -35.62 -24.75
N GLN A 68 -21.42 -34.36 -25.17
CA GLN A 68 -22.57 -33.42 -25.25
C GLN A 68 -23.24 -33.46 -26.67
N PRO A 69 -23.91 -32.41 -27.19
CA PRO A 69 -25.07 -31.62 -26.74
C PRO A 69 -26.27 -31.69 -27.72
N ILE A 70 -27.45 -31.18 -27.33
CA ILE A 70 -28.51 -30.72 -28.27
C ILE A 70 -29.09 -29.36 -27.81
N ALA A 71 -29.52 -28.50 -28.74
CA ALA A 71 -29.77 -27.08 -28.49
C ALA A 71 -31.10 -26.52 -29.04
N THR A 72 -31.59 -25.45 -28.38
CA THR A 72 -32.43 -24.31 -28.85
C THR A 72 -33.78 -24.50 -29.59
N LYS A 73 -34.76 -23.65 -29.17
CA LYS A 73 -36.00 -23.10 -29.83
C LYS A 73 -37.25 -23.27 -28.93
N THR A 74 -38.27 -22.38 -28.89
CA THR A 74 -38.57 -21.11 -29.61
C THR A 74 -39.33 -20.13 -28.68
N ALA A 75 -39.80 -18.96 -29.18
CA ALA A 75 -40.35 -17.85 -28.38
C ALA A 75 -41.83 -17.47 -28.68
N ASN A 76 -42.37 -16.51 -27.89
CA ASN A 76 -43.68 -15.81 -27.97
C ASN A 76 -44.90 -16.65 -27.50
N ILE A 77 -46.01 -16.13 -26.93
CA ILE A 77 -46.75 -14.85 -27.13
C ILE A 77 -47.27 -14.26 -25.79
N GLU A 78 -47.68 -12.98 -25.79
CA GLU A 78 -48.23 -12.17 -24.67
C GLU A 78 -49.59 -12.65 -24.10
N LYS A 79 -49.90 -12.27 -22.84
CA LYS A 79 -51.11 -11.45 -22.55
C LYS A 79 -51.20 -10.77 -21.17
N THR A 80 -51.66 -9.52 -21.25
CA THR A 80 -51.95 -8.49 -20.25
C THR A 80 -52.82 -8.89 -19.04
N LYS A 81 -52.56 -8.29 -17.87
CA LYS A 81 -53.63 -7.67 -17.04
C LYS A 81 -53.12 -6.57 -16.10
N GLN A 82 -53.95 -5.56 -15.88
CA GLN A 82 -53.73 -4.43 -14.96
C GLN A 82 -54.61 -4.57 -13.70
N THR A 83 -54.16 -3.98 -12.59
CA THR A 83 -55.01 -3.44 -11.51
C THR A 83 -54.35 -2.18 -10.95
N ALA A 84 -55.13 -1.19 -10.51
CA ALA A 84 -54.62 0.15 -10.16
C ALA A 84 -55.39 0.84 -9.03
N SER A 85 -54.68 1.65 -8.25
CA SER A 85 -55.17 2.71 -7.36
C SER A 85 -54.11 3.81 -7.31
N LYS A 86 -54.38 5.02 -7.81
CA LYS A 86 -55.06 6.14 -7.13
C LYS A 86 -54.33 6.63 -5.86
N ALA A 87 -54.26 7.93 -5.55
CA ALA A 87 -54.23 9.17 -6.35
C ALA A 87 -54.17 10.37 -5.37
N SER A 88 -53.34 11.38 -5.65
CA SER A 88 -53.62 12.77 -5.26
C SER A 88 -52.77 13.73 -6.11
N ALA A 89 -53.31 14.90 -6.43
CA ALA A 89 -52.62 15.94 -7.20
C ALA A 89 -53.24 17.31 -6.93
N THR A 90 -52.41 18.36 -6.96
CA THR A 90 -52.87 19.76 -6.94
C THR A 90 -52.21 20.51 -8.08
N LYS A 91 -53.01 21.21 -8.90
CA LYS A 91 -52.56 21.94 -10.10
C LYS A 91 -52.59 23.47 -9.90
N LYS A 92 -51.63 24.14 -10.54
CA LYS A 92 -51.79 25.35 -11.40
C LYS A 92 -50.45 25.50 -12.17
N ASN A 93 -50.36 25.51 -13.51
CA ASN A 93 -50.92 26.44 -14.52
C ASN A 93 -50.50 27.90 -14.24
N VAL A 94 -49.91 28.66 -15.18
CA VAL A 94 -49.63 28.47 -16.64
C VAL A 94 -48.48 29.47 -17.03
N ASP A 95 -47.82 29.57 -18.20
CA ASP A 95 -48.21 29.37 -19.62
C ASP A 95 -47.01 29.17 -20.61
N THR A 96 -47.27 29.34 -21.92
CA THR A 96 -46.42 29.61 -23.13
C THR A 96 -45.02 30.27 -22.95
N GLN A 97 -44.06 30.20 -23.89
CA GLN A 97 -44.06 29.78 -25.32
C GLN A 97 -42.64 29.38 -25.80
N ALA A 98 -42.55 28.75 -26.99
CA ALA A 98 -41.29 28.57 -27.74
C ALA A 98 -41.36 29.31 -29.09
N PRO A 99 -40.20 29.58 -29.74
CA PRO A 99 -40.10 29.39 -31.19
C PRO A 99 -38.80 28.68 -31.63
N GLU A 100 -38.69 28.43 -32.94
CA GLU A 100 -37.75 27.49 -33.56
C GLU A 100 -36.47 28.13 -34.15
N THR A 101 -35.62 27.24 -34.68
CA THR A 101 -34.33 27.47 -35.37
C THR A 101 -34.30 28.57 -36.43
N LYS A 102 -33.09 29.14 -36.65
CA LYS A 102 -32.62 29.51 -37.99
C LYS A 102 -31.12 29.28 -38.16
N ILE A 103 -30.74 28.85 -39.38
CA ILE A 103 -29.35 28.66 -39.84
C ILE A 103 -29.03 29.78 -40.83
N VAL A 104 -27.80 30.30 -40.81
CA VAL A 104 -27.21 31.11 -41.89
C VAL A 104 -25.74 30.68 -42.05
N VAL A 105 -25.25 30.66 -43.29
CA VAL A 105 -23.87 30.33 -43.69
C VAL A 105 -23.45 31.29 -44.80
N GLU A 106 -22.32 31.99 -44.64
CA GLU A 106 -21.59 32.80 -45.64
C GLU A 106 -20.39 33.46 -44.90
N GLU A 107 -19.26 33.86 -45.50
CA GLU A 107 -18.43 33.22 -46.54
C GLU A 107 -16.95 33.70 -46.34
N VAL A 108 -16.00 33.13 -47.09
CA VAL A 108 -14.55 33.43 -47.11
C VAL A 108 -14.23 34.81 -47.71
N VAL A 109 -13.15 35.48 -47.26
CA VAL A 109 -12.21 36.26 -48.11
C VAL A 109 -10.94 36.69 -47.33
N GLN A 110 -9.77 36.65 -47.98
CA GLN A 110 -8.50 37.30 -47.54
C GLN A 110 -8.20 38.51 -48.45
N PRO A 111 -7.25 39.40 -48.10
CA PRO A 111 -6.01 39.40 -48.91
C PRO A 111 -4.69 39.79 -48.20
N GLU A 112 -3.59 39.28 -48.79
CA GLU A 112 -2.28 39.88 -49.15
C GLU A 112 -1.81 41.20 -48.46
N VAL A 113 -0.59 41.33 -47.90
CA VAL A 113 0.81 41.11 -48.34
C VAL A 113 1.49 42.33 -49.02
N SER A 114 2.51 42.89 -48.34
CA SER A 114 3.70 43.65 -48.85
C SER A 114 4.60 43.94 -47.61
N GLN A 115 5.88 43.59 -47.46
CA GLN A 115 7.14 43.60 -48.25
C GLN A 115 7.95 44.91 -48.24
N ASN A 116 9.30 44.74 -48.18
CA ASN A 116 10.40 45.67 -48.49
C ASN A 116 10.86 46.70 -47.41
N ILE A 117 12.15 47.03 -47.22
CA ILE A 117 13.45 46.44 -47.66
C ILE A 117 14.65 46.98 -46.81
N ALA A 118 15.87 46.45 -47.06
CA ALA A 118 17.21 46.90 -46.59
C ALA A 118 17.57 46.61 -45.11
N GLU A 119 18.70 45.98 -44.71
CA GLU A 119 20.10 45.81 -45.19
C GLU A 119 21.14 46.72 -44.49
N THR A 120 22.10 46.11 -43.79
CA THR A 120 23.54 46.50 -43.82
C THR A 120 24.44 45.43 -43.15
N LYS A 121 25.66 45.28 -43.68
CA LYS A 121 26.75 44.35 -43.25
C LYS A 121 28.02 44.70 -44.07
N PRO A 122 29.22 44.11 -43.83
CA PRO A 122 29.78 43.46 -42.64
C PRO A 122 31.02 44.29 -42.15
N PRO A 123 32.32 43.86 -41.99
CA PRO A 123 33.09 42.78 -42.69
C PRO A 123 34.11 41.94 -41.84
N VAL A 124 34.84 41.01 -42.52
CA VAL A 124 36.14 40.35 -42.15
C VAL A 124 36.14 39.31 -40.99
N SER A 125 36.78 38.11 -41.08
CA SER A 125 37.29 37.27 -42.20
C SER A 125 37.78 35.86 -41.76
N ALA A 126 37.96 34.93 -42.73
CA ALA A 126 38.91 33.77 -42.74
C ALA A 126 38.71 32.61 -41.71
N LYS A 127 39.03 31.32 -41.94
CA LYS A 127 39.46 30.41 -43.06
C LYS A 127 39.11 28.96 -42.59
N GLY A 128 38.99 27.87 -43.37
CA GLY A 128 39.03 27.62 -44.82
C GLY A 128 39.13 26.09 -45.13
N ASN A 129 38.77 25.66 -46.36
CA ASN A 129 38.84 24.30 -46.95
C ASN A 129 37.92 23.19 -46.35
N SER A 130 37.21 22.30 -47.08
CA SER A 130 37.37 21.58 -48.37
C SER A 130 38.04 20.18 -48.19
N THR A 131 37.64 19.05 -48.80
CA THR A 131 36.91 18.82 -50.08
C THR A 131 36.26 17.41 -50.17
N ASN A 132 35.21 17.24 -50.99
CA ASN A 132 34.73 15.97 -51.59
C ASN A 132 34.14 14.90 -50.63
N LYS A 133 33.27 13.97 -51.08
CA LYS A 133 33.03 13.41 -52.43
C LYS A 133 31.53 13.16 -52.70
N LYS A 134 31.12 13.14 -53.98
CA LYS A 134 29.72 12.97 -54.41
C LYS A 134 29.63 11.90 -55.52
N THR A 135 28.73 10.92 -55.37
CA THR A 135 28.32 10.03 -56.46
C THR A 135 26.86 9.62 -56.28
N THR A 136 26.08 9.67 -57.36
CA THR A 136 24.66 9.30 -57.41
C THR A 136 24.42 8.27 -58.49
N SER A 137 23.51 7.32 -58.26
CA SER A 137 22.81 6.61 -59.33
C SER A 137 21.34 6.41 -58.95
N THR A 138 20.48 6.34 -59.96
CA THR A 138 19.02 6.28 -59.84
C THR A 138 18.48 5.10 -60.64
N THR A 139 17.39 4.47 -60.19
CA THR A 139 16.47 3.77 -61.10
C THR A 139 15.06 3.70 -60.53
N LYS A 140 14.08 3.46 -61.42
CA LYS A 140 12.65 3.74 -61.23
C LYS A 140 11.92 2.67 -60.39
N ALA A 141 10.79 3.08 -59.83
CA ALA A 141 9.79 2.19 -59.24
C ALA A 141 8.80 1.65 -60.29
N THR A 142 8.13 0.54 -59.94
CA THR A 142 6.85 0.10 -60.51
C THR A 142 5.96 -0.28 -59.32
N ALA A 143 4.66 0.07 -59.36
CA ALA A 143 3.80 -0.01 -58.17
C ALA A 143 2.45 -0.68 -58.45
N THR A 144 2.02 -1.56 -57.54
CA THR A 144 0.63 -2.02 -57.44
C THR A 144 0.20 -2.05 -55.96
N LYS A 145 -1.07 -1.71 -55.69
CA LYS A 145 -1.70 -1.74 -54.35
C LYS A 145 -2.06 -3.21 -53.99
N LYS A 146 -2.49 -3.62 -52.79
CA LYS A 146 -3.19 -2.90 -51.71
C LYS A 146 -3.18 -3.77 -50.42
N GLY A 147 -3.34 -3.16 -49.24
CA GLY A 147 -3.66 -3.84 -47.99
C GLY A 147 -2.53 -3.84 -46.96
N LYS A 148 -2.67 -3.03 -45.89
CA LYS A 148 -1.71 -2.97 -44.78
C LYS A 148 -2.43 -3.30 -43.47
N SER A 149 -2.21 -4.52 -42.97
CA SER A 149 -2.31 -4.78 -41.53
C SER A 149 -1.06 -4.20 -40.87
N THR A 150 -1.21 -3.57 -39.70
CA THR A 150 -0.07 -3.02 -38.94
C THR A 150 0.29 -3.98 -37.81
N SER A 151 1.16 -4.95 -38.10
CA SER A 151 2.01 -5.55 -37.08
C SER A 151 2.96 -4.48 -36.51
N LEU A 152 3.19 -4.54 -35.20
CA LEU A 152 4.24 -3.77 -34.54
C LEU A 152 5.50 -4.65 -34.50
N ASP A 153 6.40 -4.44 -35.46
CA ASP A 153 7.67 -5.15 -35.52
C ASP A 153 8.62 -4.57 -34.47
N VAL A 154 8.90 -5.35 -33.41
CA VAL A 154 9.77 -4.95 -32.30
C VAL A 154 11.22 -5.36 -32.60
N GLU A 155 12.02 -4.39 -33.04
CA GLU A 155 13.45 -4.59 -33.29
C GLU A 155 14.25 -4.56 -31.97
N LEU A 156 14.25 -5.70 -31.26
CA LEU A 156 15.09 -5.95 -30.09
C LEU A 156 16.43 -6.55 -30.54
N ASP A 157 17.47 -5.70 -30.59
CA ASP A 157 18.81 -6.04 -31.10
C ASP A 157 19.51 -7.10 -30.24
N ARG A 158 19.48 -8.36 -30.70
CA ARG A 158 20.03 -9.52 -29.99
C ARG A 158 21.52 -9.68 -30.24
N LYS A 159 22.33 -9.21 -29.29
CA LYS A 159 23.70 -9.70 -29.11
C LYS A 159 23.93 -10.19 -27.68
N VAL A 160 24.12 -11.50 -27.55
CA VAL A 160 24.61 -12.15 -26.33
C VAL A 160 26.12 -12.29 -26.46
N GLU A 161 26.88 -11.63 -25.58
CA GLU A 161 28.28 -11.94 -25.35
C GLU A 161 28.37 -12.74 -24.04
N THR A 162 28.69 -14.03 -24.16
CA THR A 162 28.80 -14.96 -23.02
C THR A 162 30.15 -14.80 -22.33
N THR A 163 30.23 -13.96 -21.30
CA THR A 163 31.39 -13.89 -20.40
C THR A 163 31.15 -14.76 -19.16
N SER A 164 31.69 -15.97 -19.19
CA SER A 164 31.60 -16.94 -18.10
C SER A 164 32.74 -16.75 -17.09
N ASP A 165 32.60 -15.80 -16.17
CA ASP A 165 33.56 -15.59 -15.08
C ASP A 165 33.10 -16.27 -13.78
N VAL A 166 33.47 -17.54 -13.63
CA VAL A 166 33.49 -18.22 -12.32
C VAL A 166 34.84 -17.91 -11.66
N SER A 167 34.90 -16.78 -10.95
CA SER A 167 36.10 -16.33 -10.25
C SER A 167 36.40 -17.20 -9.03
N ALA A 168 37.26 -18.21 -9.23
CA ALA A 168 37.76 -19.05 -8.14
C ALA A 168 38.59 -18.24 -7.13
N ILE A 169 38.35 -18.50 -5.84
CA ILE A 169 39.07 -17.83 -4.73
C ILE A 169 40.51 -18.35 -4.69
N THR A 170 41.47 -17.53 -5.13
CA THR A 170 42.90 -17.78 -4.90
C THR A 170 43.28 -17.34 -3.50
N ALA A 171 43.69 -18.29 -2.66
CA ALA A 171 44.19 -17.98 -1.32
C ALA A 171 45.57 -17.31 -1.38
N GLU A 172 45.63 -16.03 -1.02
CA GLU A 172 46.90 -15.34 -0.75
C GLU A 172 47.44 -15.74 0.63
N LYS A 173 48.77 -15.66 0.81
CA LYS A 173 49.42 -16.00 2.08
C LYS A 173 49.34 -14.83 3.05
N GLU A 174 48.92 -15.10 4.27
CA GLU A 174 48.93 -14.12 5.36
C GLU A 174 50.35 -13.63 5.68
N ASP A 175 50.56 -12.32 5.69
CA ASP A 175 51.69 -11.69 6.38
C ASP A 175 51.24 -11.24 7.78
N SER A 176 51.79 -11.89 8.81
CA SER A 176 51.23 -11.86 10.15
C SER A 176 51.76 -10.69 10.98
N THR A 177 51.23 -9.48 10.80
CA THR A 177 51.28 -8.42 11.83
C THR A 177 50.22 -7.32 11.77
N ALA A 178 49.30 -7.31 10.79
CA ALA A 178 48.19 -6.36 10.78
C ALA A 178 47.13 -6.71 11.83
N LYS A 179 46.57 -5.71 12.52
CA LYS A 179 45.30 -5.89 13.24
C LYS A 179 44.20 -6.02 12.18
N ASN A 180 43.43 -7.10 12.21
CA ASN A 180 42.28 -7.25 11.31
C ASN A 180 41.37 -6.01 11.42
N PRO A 181 40.97 -5.39 10.28
CA PRO A 181 39.95 -4.36 10.30
C PRO A 181 38.65 -4.94 10.85
N LEU A 182 37.88 -4.11 11.55
CA LEU A 182 36.54 -4.52 11.99
C LEU A 182 35.66 -4.79 10.75
N PRO A 183 34.77 -5.80 10.79
CA PRO A 183 33.93 -6.13 9.66
C PRO A 183 32.97 -4.97 9.35
N LEU A 184 32.91 -4.58 8.08
CA LEU A 184 32.06 -3.48 7.61
C LEU A 184 30.56 -3.83 7.62
N SER A 185 30.21 -5.12 7.69
CA SER A 185 28.83 -5.57 7.81
C SER A 185 28.70 -6.79 8.71
N LYS A 186 27.47 -7.07 9.16
CA LYS A 186 27.13 -8.22 9.99
C LYS A 186 26.08 -9.10 9.31
N LYS A 187 26.35 -10.41 9.24
CA LYS A 187 25.37 -11.41 8.81
C LYS A 187 24.25 -11.52 9.84
N MET A 188 23.00 -11.45 9.39
CA MET A 188 21.80 -11.66 10.19
C MET A 188 20.85 -12.58 9.43
N GLY A 189 20.56 -13.76 9.98
CA GLY A 189 19.87 -14.84 9.27
C GLY A 189 18.36 -14.60 9.09
N MET A 190 17.82 -15.01 7.93
CA MET A 190 16.39 -14.90 7.62
C MET A 190 15.89 -16.00 6.68
N PHE A 191 14.59 -16.29 6.77
CA PHE A 191 13.83 -16.92 5.69
C PHE A 191 13.52 -15.90 4.58
N LEU A 192 13.49 -16.38 3.34
CA LEU A 192 13.10 -15.62 2.15
C LEU A 192 11.64 -15.87 1.74
N GLN A 193 10.97 -16.78 2.45
CA GLN A 193 9.53 -17.01 2.38
C GLN A 193 9.04 -17.34 3.79
N ASP A 194 9.04 -18.61 4.20
CA ASP A 194 8.55 -19.04 5.52
C ASP A 194 9.20 -20.40 5.92
N PRO A 195 9.00 -20.88 7.17
CA PRO A 195 9.57 -22.15 7.62
C PRO A 195 9.14 -23.39 6.82
N SER A 196 8.01 -23.36 6.09
CA SER A 196 7.58 -24.48 5.24
C SER A 196 8.51 -24.68 4.04
N LEU A 197 9.15 -23.60 3.57
CA LEU A 197 10.15 -23.61 2.51
C LEU A 197 11.56 -23.30 3.03
N ALA A 198 12.01 -23.98 4.09
CA ALA A 198 13.32 -23.79 4.76
C ALA A 198 14.61 -23.94 3.91
N LYS A 199 14.50 -24.08 2.58
CA LYS A 199 15.60 -23.90 1.61
C LYS A 199 15.70 -22.46 1.06
N LEU A 200 14.62 -21.68 1.12
CA LEU A 200 14.55 -20.27 0.76
C LEU A 200 14.93 -19.45 2.00
N ARG A 201 16.23 -19.19 2.11
CA ARG A 201 16.89 -18.58 3.27
C ARG A 201 18.17 -17.86 2.84
N ASP A 202 18.57 -16.84 3.59
CA ASP A 202 19.83 -16.14 3.37
C ASP A 202 20.29 -15.38 4.64
N ASN A 203 21.37 -14.63 4.53
CA ASN A 203 21.83 -13.66 5.51
C ASN A 203 21.64 -12.23 4.96
N TYR A 204 20.90 -11.39 5.68
CA TYR A 204 21.02 -9.95 5.50
C TYR A 204 22.42 -9.49 5.93
N LEU A 205 22.99 -8.51 5.22
CA LEU A 205 24.30 -7.93 5.52
C LEU A 205 24.10 -6.53 6.09
N PHE A 206 23.84 -6.45 7.40
CA PHE A 206 23.62 -5.19 8.11
C PHE A 206 24.87 -4.29 8.02
N PRO A 207 24.78 -3.05 7.48
CA PRO A 207 25.94 -2.19 7.23
C PRO A 207 26.40 -1.45 8.50
N LEU A 208 27.48 -1.92 9.12
CA LEU A 208 28.06 -1.36 10.36
C LEU A 208 28.83 -0.04 10.12
N ASP A 209 29.02 0.34 8.85
CA ASP A 209 29.57 1.61 8.40
C ASP A 209 28.52 2.72 8.25
N GLN A 210 27.23 2.36 8.16
CA GLN A 210 26.12 3.28 7.86
C GLN A 210 25.05 3.32 8.96
N ASP A 211 24.84 2.23 9.70
CA ASP A 211 23.94 2.13 10.84
C ASP A 211 24.62 1.39 12.02
N TYR A 212 24.05 1.50 13.22
CA TYR A 212 24.62 0.92 14.44
C TYR A 212 23.79 -0.25 14.98
N LEU A 213 24.40 -1.12 15.77
CA LEU A 213 23.67 -2.07 16.62
C LEU A 213 23.88 -1.72 18.09
N LEU A 214 22.77 -1.58 18.82
CA LEU A 214 22.74 -1.34 20.27
C LEU A 214 21.65 -2.21 20.90
N ALA A 215 22.04 -3.15 21.77
CA ALA A 215 21.17 -4.25 22.19
C ALA A 215 20.55 -4.96 20.97
N THR A 216 19.24 -4.85 20.77
CA THR A 216 18.48 -5.41 19.63
C THR A 216 17.80 -4.33 18.78
N GLY A 217 18.48 -3.20 18.58
CA GLY A 217 18.00 -2.11 17.73
C GLY A 217 19.11 -1.39 16.97
N SER A 218 18.68 -0.61 15.98
CA SER A 218 19.51 0.29 15.18
C SER A 218 18.87 1.69 15.10
N SER A 219 19.35 2.57 14.23
CA SER A 219 18.64 3.84 13.96
C SER A 219 17.22 3.66 13.44
N ARG A 220 16.86 2.49 12.88
CA ARG A 220 15.59 2.28 12.15
C ARG A 220 14.59 1.42 12.89
N PHE A 221 15.03 0.34 13.52
CA PHE A 221 14.15 -0.60 14.22
C PHE A 221 14.64 -0.84 15.65
N THR A 222 13.74 -1.23 16.54
CA THR A 222 14.10 -1.76 17.86
C THR A 222 13.21 -2.96 18.17
N ILE A 223 13.80 -4.15 18.19
CA ILE A 223 13.11 -5.33 18.70
C ILE A 223 12.93 -5.16 20.20
N ARG A 224 11.68 -5.27 20.65
CA ARG A 224 11.27 -5.23 22.06
C ARG A 224 10.29 -6.37 22.28
N ASP A 225 10.83 -7.55 22.59
CA ASP A 225 10.05 -8.78 22.66
C ASP A 225 9.12 -8.80 23.88
N THR A 226 7.95 -8.22 23.67
CA THR A 226 6.94 -7.88 24.68
C THR A 226 5.56 -8.19 24.11
N ASN A 227 4.61 -8.49 24.99
CA ASN A 227 3.22 -8.63 24.59
C ASN A 227 2.54 -7.25 24.44
N GLU A 228 1.26 -7.23 24.04
CA GLU A 228 0.46 -6.00 23.93
C GLU A 228 0.43 -5.13 25.21
N LYS A 229 0.58 -5.74 26.38
CA LYS A 229 0.61 -5.03 27.69
C LYS A 229 2.00 -4.46 28.03
N GLY A 230 3.02 -4.74 27.21
CA GLY A 230 4.40 -4.35 27.45
C GLY A 230 5.17 -5.30 28.38
N GLU A 231 4.62 -6.46 28.72
CA GLU A 231 5.29 -7.49 29.53
C GLU A 231 6.26 -8.28 28.64
N THR A 232 7.52 -8.46 29.07
CA THR A 232 8.53 -9.20 28.30
C THR A 232 8.15 -10.67 28.12
N VAL A 233 8.16 -11.15 26.88
CA VAL A 233 7.81 -12.56 26.56
C VAL A 233 9.05 -13.42 26.51
N TYR A 234 10.08 -12.97 25.79
CA TYR A 234 11.39 -13.61 25.73
C TYR A 234 12.51 -12.59 25.98
N SER A 235 13.65 -13.07 26.47
CA SER A 235 14.88 -12.28 26.51
C SER A 235 15.41 -12.02 25.11
N SER A 236 16.07 -10.88 24.91
CA SER A 236 16.75 -10.53 23.66
C SER A 236 18.23 -10.33 23.91
N SER A 237 19.08 -11.04 23.17
CA SER A 237 20.54 -10.98 23.30
C SER A 237 21.11 -9.66 22.79
N ASP A 238 22.23 -9.22 23.34
CA ASP A 238 22.88 -7.98 22.88
C ASP A 238 23.65 -8.21 21.57
N TRP A 239 23.02 -7.88 20.44
CA TRP A 239 23.59 -8.02 19.10
C TRP A 239 24.81 -7.15 18.85
N SER A 240 25.09 -6.13 19.70
CA SER A 240 26.36 -5.39 19.65
C SER A 240 27.55 -6.21 20.20
N LYS A 241 27.27 -7.25 21.01
CA LYS A 241 28.27 -8.10 21.68
C LYS A 241 28.31 -9.53 21.14
N GLN A 242 27.19 -10.06 20.65
CA GLN A 242 27.06 -11.41 20.11
C GLN A 242 27.90 -11.57 18.83
N GLY A 243 28.73 -12.61 18.76
CA GLY A 243 29.69 -12.76 17.65
C GLY A 243 29.03 -13.08 16.31
N ASP A 244 28.09 -14.01 16.30
CA ASP A 244 27.41 -14.52 15.11
C ASP A 244 25.88 -14.43 15.26
N LEU A 245 25.21 -14.02 14.19
CA LEU A 245 23.74 -13.93 14.05
C LEU A 245 23.28 -14.55 12.72
N SER A 246 24.17 -15.29 12.04
CA SER A 246 23.93 -15.85 10.72
C SER A 246 22.89 -16.98 10.71
N PHE A 247 22.31 -17.24 9.54
CA PHE A 247 21.47 -18.42 9.37
C PHE A 247 22.26 -19.70 9.67
N GLU A 248 23.55 -19.76 9.30
CA GLU A 248 24.43 -20.90 9.56
C GLU A 248 24.60 -21.18 11.07
N TYR A 249 24.63 -20.13 11.91
CA TYR A 249 24.61 -20.25 13.36
C TYR A 249 23.26 -20.77 13.87
N PHE A 250 22.15 -20.14 13.49
CA PHE A 250 20.83 -20.53 13.99
C PHE A 250 20.38 -21.92 13.49
N GLN A 251 20.80 -22.37 12.30
CA GLN A 251 20.56 -23.73 11.83
C GLN A 251 21.14 -24.81 12.78
N GLN A 252 22.20 -24.50 13.53
CA GLN A 252 22.81 -25.41 14.49
C GLN A 252 22.20 -25.31 15.90
N ASN A 253 21.55 -24.19 16.22
CA ASN A 253 21.05 -23.87 17.57
C ASN A 253 19.51 -23.85 17.69
N GLY A 254 18.79 -23.99 16.57
CA GLY A 254 17.33 -23.99 16.51
C GLY A 254 16.78 -22.80 15.70
N LEU A 255 15.70 -23.04 14.95
CA LEU A 255 15.04 -22.06 14.09
C LEU A 255 13.59 -21.79 14.52
N ILE A 256 12.67 -22.73 14.29
CA ILE A 256 11.20 -22.57 14.49
C ILE A 256 10.79 -22.49 15.97
N ASP A 257 11.63 -23.03 16.85
CA ASP A 257 11.42 -23.05 18.30
C ASP A 257 12.44 -22.14 19.03
N ASN A 258 13.04 -21.17 18.32
CA ASN A 258 14.10 -20.30 18.83
C ASN A 258 13.72 -18.81 18.73
N PRO A 259 13.20 -18.21 19.83
CA PRO A 259 12.84 -16.79 19.87
C PRO A 259 13.96 -15.83 19.48
N GLU A 260 15.23 -16.17 19.71
CA GLU A 260 16.36 -15.33 19.28
C GLU A 260 16.48 -15.30 17.75
N PHE A 261 16.30 -16.45 17.08
CA PHE A 261 16.20 -16.47 15.62
C PHE A 261 14.96 -15.71 15.13
N HIS A 262 13.82 -15.79 15.83
CA HIS A 262 12.61 -15.04 15.44
C HIS A 262 12.86 -13.52 15.48
N GLN A 263 13.53 -13.03 16.53
CA GLN A 263 13.96 -11.63 16.67
C GLN A 263 14.91 -11.19 15.55
N VAL A 264 15.88 -12.04 15.17
CA VAL A 264 16.85 -11.74 14.09
C VAL A 264 16.19 -11.82 12.70
N ASN A 265 15.33 -12.81 12.46
CA ASN A 265 14.61 -12.99 11.20
C ASN A 265 13.75 -11.77 10.88
N VAL A 266 12.88 -11.36 11.81
CA VAL A 266 12.01 -10.20 11.60
C VAL A 266 12.82 -8.93 11.36
N PHE A 267 13.89 -8.69 12.13
CA PHE A 267 14.76 -7.51 11.91
C PHE A 267 15.43 -7.51 10.53
N SER A 268 15.89 -8.67 10.07
CA SER A 268 16.61 -8.84 8.80
C SER A 268 15.69 -8.61 7.60
N VAL A 269 14.47 -9.17 7.65
CA VAL A 269 13.44 -8.93 6.63
C VAL A 269 13.00 -7.46 6.63
N LEU A 270 12.75 -6.86 7.80
CA LEU A 270 12.37 -5.45 7.91
C LEU A 270 13.42 -4.50 7.34
N SER A 271 14.69 -4.69 7.71
CA SER A 271 15.80 -3.88 7.19
C SER A 271 15.95 -4.05 5.68
N ARG A 272 15.93 -5.29 5.17
CA ARG A 272 16.10 -5.53 3.73
C ARG A 272 14.90 -5.09 2.87
N THR A 273 13.71 -5.04 3.46
CA THR A 273 12.51 -4.47 2.82
C THR A 273 12.56 -2.93 2.85
N LEU A 274 13.07 -2.33 3.92
CA LEU A 274 13.27 -0.89 4.02
C LEU A 274 14.31 -0.38 3.01
N ASP A 275 15.46 -1.06 2.88
CA ASP A 275 16.51 -0.75 1.90
C ASP A 275 15.94 -0.55 0.49
N LEU A 276 15.02 -1.44 0.08
CA LEU A 276 14.37 -1.40 -1.23
C LEU A 276 13.55 -0.13 -1.45
N VAL A 277 12.93 0.41 -0.40
CA VAL A 277 12.15 1.66 -0.46
C VAL A 277 13.07 2.87 -0.39
N GLU A 278 14.10 2.83 0.46
CA GLU A 278 15.07 3.93 0.63
C GLU A 278 15.93 4.17 -0.62
N GLU A 279 16.28 3.11 -1.35
CA GLU A 279 16.92 3.18 -2.67
C GLU A 279 16.09 4.02 -3.66
N GLU A 280 14.77 3.87 -3.69
CA GLU A 280 13.90 4.54 -4.68
C GLU A 280 13.56 5.99 -4.30
N ILE A 281 13.44 6.29 -3.01
CA ILE A 281 13.24 7.68 -2.55
C ILE A 281 14.54 8.47 -2.47
N GLY A 282 15.69 7.79 -2.41
CA GLY A 282 17.03 8.37 -2.42
C GLY A 282 17.48 8.95 -1.08
N HIS A 283 16.80 8.62 0.02
CA HIS A 283 17.13 9.10 1.36
C HIS A 283 16.57 8.19 2.47
N ALA A 284 17.12 8.35 3.67
CA ALA A 284 16.60 7.73 4.88
C ALA A 284 15.13 8.09 5.15
N LEU A 285 14.28 7.09 5.39
CA LEU A 285 12.93 7.27 5.88
C LEU A 285 12.97 7.60 7.38
N VAL A 286 12.23 8.64 7.78
CA VAL A 286 12.10 9.06 9.18
C VAL A 286 10.68 8.73 9.63
N TRP A 287 10.56 7.77 10.56
CA TRP A 287 9.27 7.36 11.12
C TRP A 287 8.52 8.52 11.79
N LYS A 288 7.18 8.36 11.88
CA LYS A 288 6.21 9.30 12.47
C LYS A 288 6.68 10.05 13.72
N ASP A 289 7.29 9.34 14.67
CA ASP A 289 7.72 9.85 15.98
C ASP A 289 9.23 10.19 16.04
N GLY A 290 9.92 10.20 14.90
CA GLY A 290 11.37 10.46 14.79
C GLY A 290 12.27 9.43 15.48
N SER A 291 11.70 8.34 15.98
CA SER A 291 12.35 7.28 16.78
C SER A 291 12.36 5.96 16.01
N PRO A 292 13.27 5.01 16.31
CA PRO A 292 13.25 3.68 15.70
C PRO A 292 11.90 2.98 15.92
N LEU A 293 11.39 2.32 14.87
CA LEU A 293 10.10 1.63 14.91
C LEU A 293 10.17 0.41 15.84
N ILE A 294 9.20 0.29 16.76
CA ILE A 294 9.16 -0.80 17.74
C ILE A 294 8.64 -2.07 17.07
N VAL A 295 9.30 -3.21 17.32
CA VAL A 295 8.92 -4.51 16.76
C VAL A 295 8.70 -5.50 17.90
N ARG A 296 7.53 -6.15 17.93
CA ARG A 296 7.15 -7.18 18.91
C ARG A 296 6.94 -8.52 18.18
N PRO A 297 7.94 -9.43 18.18
CA PRO A 297 7.86 -10.69 17.42
C PRO A 297 6.84 -11.69 17.99
N HIS A 298 6.49 -11.56 19.27
CA HIS A 298 5.58 -12.46 20.00
C HIS A 298 4.51 -11.68 20.76
N ALA A 299 3.84 -10.74 20.07
CA ALA A 299 2.98 -9.72 20.68
C ALA A 299 1.72 -10.32 21.37
N PHE A 300 1.14 -11.38 20.82
CA PHE A 300 -0.07 -12.03 21.31
C PHE A 300 -0.22 -13.46 20.75
N GLU A 301 -0.97 -14.31 21.43
CA GLU A 301 -1.43 -15.58 20.87
C GLU A 301 -2.70 -15.30 20.03
N GLY A 302 -2.63 -15.57 18.72
CA GLY A 302 -3.72 -15.30 17.78
C GLY A 302 -3.32 -15.38 16.30
N MET A 303 -4.32 -15.60 15.46
CA MET A 303 -4.20 -15.68 13.99
C MET A 303 -4.19 -14.28 13.36
N ASN A 304 -3.22 -13.42 13.71
CA ASN A 304 -3.10 -12.07 13.15
C ASN A 304 -1.66 -11.55 13.17
N ALA A 305 -1.39 -10.50 12.40
CA ALA A 305 -0.31 -9.53 12.61
C ALA A 305 -0.88 -8.13 12.37
N TYR A 306 -0.27 -7.07 12.93
CA TYR A 306 -0.67 -5.69 12.63
C TYR A 306 0.38 -4.62 12.97
N TYR A 307 0.45 -3.59 12.14
CA TYR A 307 0.95 -2.27 12.49
C TYR A 307 -0.06 -1.48 13.35
N ASP A 308 0.40 -0.91 14.46
CA ASP A 308 -0.33 0.10 15.25
C ASP A 308 0.13 1.53 14.84
N PRO A 309 -0.73 2.34 14.19
CA PRO A 309 -0.40 3.72 13.79
C PRO A 309 -0.55 4.75 14.92
N MET A 310 -1.07 4.37 16.09
CA MET A 310 -1.26 5.22 17.27
C MET A 310 -0.15 5.06 18.30
N ASN A 311 0.44 3.86 18.41
CA ASN A 311 1.70 3.63 19.11
C ASN A 311 2.68 2.94 18.13
N PRO A 312 3.32 3.68 17.19
CA PRO A 312 4.07 3.15 16.05
C PRO A 312 4.87 1.88 16.33
N SER A 313 4.29 0.74 15.98
CA SER A 313 4.87 -0.58 16.24
C SER A 313 4.31 -1.68 15.37
N LEU A 314 5.13 -2.69 15.09
CA LEU A 314 4.77 -3.91 14.37
C LEU A 314 4.56 -5.04 15.38
N ASN A 315 3.39 -5.69 15.33
CA ASN A 315 2.92 -6.63 16.34
C ASN A 315 2.58 -7.97 15.68
N PHE A 316 3.40 -8.98 15.96
CA PHE A 316 3.31 -10.29 15.32
C PHE A 316 2.67 -11.30 16.28
N GLY A 317 1.59 -11.95 15.82
CA GLY A 317 0.91 -13.01 16.53
C GLY A 317 1.45 -14.41 16.21
N TYR A 318 1.03 -15.38 17.01
CA TYR A 318 1.34 -16.80 16.79
C TYR A 318 0.19 -17.70 17.20
N PHE A 319 0.08 -18.89 16.60
CA PHE A 319 -0.97 -19.85 16.95
C PHE A 319 -0.57 -21.30 16.66
N THR A 320 -1.16 -22.24 17.40
CA THR A 320 -1.09 -23.66 17.07
C THR A 320 -2.12 -23.99 15.99
N SER A 321 -1.67 -24.51 14.85
CA SER A 321 -2.54 -24.94 13.76
C SER A 321 -2.99 -26.40 13.94
N PRO A 322 -4.27 -26.75 13.70
CA PRO A 322 -4.71 -28.15 13.65
C PRO A 322 -4.22 -28.88 12.38
N PHE A 323 -3.67 -28.17 11.40
CA PHE A 323 -3.18 -28.71 10.12
C PHE A 323 -1.65 -28.84 10.05
N ARG A 324 -0.91 -28.36 11.08
CA ARG A 324 0.56 -28.38 11.13
C ARG A 324 1.07 -28.96 12.45
N ARG A 325 2.33 -29.39 12.47
CA ARG A 325 2.97 -29.96 13.67
C ARG A 325 3.70 -28.94 14.54
N THR A 326 4.06 -27.80 13.96
CA THR A 326 4.68 -26.65 14.63
C THR A 326 3.67 -25.50 14.71
N PRO A 327 3.81 -24.57 15.66
CA PRO A 327 3.10 -23.29 15.61
C PRO A 327 3.38 -22.55 14.30
N VAL A 328 2.46 -21.67 13.93
CA VAL A 328 2.70 -20.62 12.93
C VAL A 328 3.09 -19.36 13.69
N TRP A 329 4.30 -18.83 13.40
CA TRP A 329 4.82 -17.60 13.98
C TRP A 329 4.84 -16.53 12.89
N THR A 330 4.00 -15.50 12.95
CA THR A 330 3.89 -14.52 11.84
C THR A 330 5.19 -13.73 11.61
N CYS A 331 6.03 -13.58 12.65
CA CYS A 331 7.37 -12.99 12.57
C CYS A 331 8.41 -13.83 11.80
N LEU A 332 8.09 -15.09 11.44
CA LEU A 332 8.92 -15.93 10.56
C LEU A 332 8.50 -15.87 9.08
N SER A 333 7.32 -15.33 8.76
CA SER A 333 6.80 -15.21 7.39
C SER A 333 7.28 -13.91 6.75
N HIS A 334 8.19 -14.01 5.78
CA HIS A 334 8.83 -12.88 5.10
C HIS A 334 7.80 -11.91 4.50
N ASP A 335 6.75 -12.46 3.91
CA ASP A 335 5.65 -11.73 3.30
C ASP A 335 4.78 -10.98 4.33
N ILE A 336 4.40 -11.60 5.44
CA ILE A 336 3.64 -10.92 6.52
C ILE A 336 4.51 -9.81 7.15
N VAL A 337 5.80 -10.08 7.38
CA VAL A 337 6.72 -9.07 7.95
C VAL A 337 6.91 -7.87 7.01
N ALA A 338 7.05 -8.10 5.70
CA ALA A 338 7.12 -7.04 4.70
C ALA A 338 5.77 -6.31 4.51
N HIS A 339 4.65 -7.02 4.64
CA HIS A 339 3.30 -6.44 4.59
C HIS A 339 3.08 -5.45 5.73
N GLU A 340 3.33 -5.83 6.99
CA GLU A 340 3.14 -4.92 8.12
C GLU A 340 4.10 -3.73 8.09
N LEU A 341 5.31 -3.89 7.52
CA LEU A 341 6.18 -2.75 7.23
C LEU A 341 5.58 -1.83 6.16
N GLY A 342 4.90 -2.37 5.14
CA GLY A 342 4.17 -1.60 4.14
C GLY A 342 3.13 -0.65 4.75
N HIS A 343 2.41 -1.10 5.77
CA HIS A 343 1.51 -0.25 6.56
C HIS A 343 2.25 0.92 7.23
N ALA A 344 3.37 0.65 7.92
CA ALA A 344 4.17 1.67 8.61
C ALA A 344 4.84 2.67 7.66
N ILE A 345 5.30 2.20 6.50
CA ILE A 345 5.84 3.03 5.44
C ILE A 345 4.74 3.94 4.87
N LEU A 346 3.56 3.41 4.53
CA LEU A 346 2.49 4.22 3.97
C LEU A 346 1.95 5.28 4.95
N ASP A 347 1.81 4.95 6.24
CA ASP A 347 1.47 5.95 7.27
C ASP A 347 2.56 7.02 7.42
N THR A 348 3.83 6.70 7.17
CA THR A 348 4.92 7.69 7.17
C THR A 348 4.87 8.62 5.94
N PHE A 349 4.47 8.12 4.77
CA PHE A 349 4.25 8.95 3.57
C PHE A 349 2.96 9.77 3.63
N ARG A 350 1.87 9.19 4.16
CA ARG A 350 0.50 9.72 4.11
C ARG A 350 -0.23 9.49 5.45
N PRO A 351 0.19 10.15 6.54
CA PRO A 351 -0.31 9.90 7.91
C PRO A 351 -1.80 10.28 8.14
N PHE A 352 -2.47 10.88 7.16
CA PHE A 352 -3.92 11.12 7.21
C PHE A 352 -4.75 10.05 6.49
N TYR A 353 -4.14 9.07 5.81
CA TYR A 353 -4.88 7.95 5.21
C TYR A 353 -5.53 7.05 6.26
N ILE A 354 -4.97 6.97 7.48
CA ILE A 354 -5.64 6.30 8.61
C ILE A 354 -6.94 7.00 9.03
N TYR A 355 -7.15 8.27 8.64
CA TYR A 355 -8.37 9.04 8.85
C TYR A 355 -9.18 9.26 7.57
N SER A 356 -8.85 8.51 6.51
CA SER A 356 -9.62 8.51 5.27
C SER A 356 -11.04 8.04 5.53
N THR A 357 -11.99 8.66 4.83
CA THR A 357 -13.37 8.15 4.73
C THR A 357 -13.59 7.32 3.46
N ASP A 358 -12.55 7.16 2.62
CA ASP A 358 -12.62 6.37 1.40
C ASP A 358 -12.19 4.92 1.63
N ILE A 359 -13.00 4.01 1.09
CA ILE A 359 -12.74 2.57 1.10
C ILE A 359 -11.59 2.21 0.15
N ASP A 360 -11.37 2.97 -0.94
CA ASP A 360 -10.23 2.78 -1.84
C ASP A 360 -8.91 3.09 -1.14
N THR A 361 -8.86 4.13 -0.31
CA THR A 361 -7.68 4.45 0.50
C THR A 361 -7.43 3.37 1.57
N SER A 362 -8.50 2.84 2.18
CA SER A 362 -8.41 1.73 3.13
C SER A 362 -7.89 0.44 2.50
N ALA A 363 -8.25 0.18 1.24
CA ALA A 363 -7.79 -0.93 0.40
C ALA A 363 -6.38 -0.70 -0.17
N LEU A 364 -5.96 0.55 -0.37
CA LEU A 364 -4.58 0.89 -0.75
C LEU A 364 -3.58 0.55 0.35
N HIS A 365 -3.93 0.72 1.64
CA HIS A 365 -3.08 0.25 2.75
C HIS A 365 -2.77 -1.26 2.64
N GLU A 366 -3.78 -2.08 2.36
CA GLU A 366 -3.61 -3.52 2.12
C GLU A 366 -2.77 -3.78 0.86
N SER A 367 -3.16 -3.19 -0.27
CA SER A 367 -2.56 -3.52 -1.57
C SER A 367 -1.12 -3.01 -1.72
N PHE A 368 -0.80 -1.82 -1.20
CA PHE A 368 0.58 -1.33 -1.14
C PHE A 368 1.48 -2.29 -0.36
N SER A 369 0.93 -2.91 0.68
CA SER A 369 1.64 -3.84 1.56
C SER A 369 1.80 -5.22 0.92
N ASP A 370 0.78 -5.73 0.21
CA ASP A 370 0.89 -6.91 -0.68
C ASP A 370 1.99 -6.72 -1.74
N ILE A 371 1.99 -5.56 -2.41
CA ILE A 371 2.94 -5.24 -3.47
C ILE A 371 4.36 -5.06 -2.92
N LEU A 372 4.52 -4.49 -1.72
CA LEU A 372 5.82 -4.38 -1.07
C LEU A 372 6.38 -5.75 -0.67
N ALA A 373 5.54 -6.65 -0.14
CA ALA A 373 5.93 -8.03 0.14
C ALA A 373 6.38 -8.77 -1.13
N MET A 374 5.61 -8.64 -2.21
CA MET A 374 5.93 -9.16 -3.54
C MET A 374 7.28 -8.62 -4.07
N PHE A 375 7.52 -7.30 -3.95
CA PHE A 375 8.79 -6.68 -4.35
C PHE A 375 9.96 -7.11 -3.46
N SER A 376 9.75 -7.35 -2.17
CA SER A 376 10.80 -7.86 -1.27
C SER A 376 11.22 -9.28 -1.64
N ALA A 377 10.26 -10.18 -1.89
CA ALA A 377 10.53 -11.55 -2.31
C ALA A 377 11.34 -11.61 -3.63
N LEU A 378 11.08 -10.68 -4.56
CA LEU A 378 11.82 -10.58 -5.83
C LEU A 378 13.25 -10.02 -5.72
N GLN A 379 13.72 -9.64 -4.54
CA GLN A 379 15.13 -9.27 -4.34
C GLN A 379 16.09 -10.47 -4.42
N TYR A 380 15.59 -11.70 -4.28
CA TYR A 380 16.42 -12.89 -4.06
C TYR A 380 16.40 -13.84 -5.28
N PRO A 381 17.56 -14.09 -5.94
CA PRO A 381 17.62 -14.98 -7.11
C PRO A 381 17.13 -16.41 -6.85
N SER A 382 17.25 -16.91 -5.61
CA SER A 382 16.75 -18.23 -5.18
C SER A 382 15.22 -18.31 -5.16
N VAL A 383 14.54 -17.22 -4.76
CA VAL A 383 13.07 -17.12 -4.82
C VAL A 383 12.61 -17.00 -6.27
N VAL A 384 13.30 -16.18 -7.08
CA VAL A 384 13.03 -16.06 -8.53
C VAL A 384 13.22 -17.39 -9.27
N GLU A 385 14.22 -18.19 -8.88
CA GLU A 385 14.40 -19.55 -9.42
C GLU A 385 13.26 -20.49 -8.99
N HIS A 386 12.81 -20.42 -7.74
CA HIS A 386 11.68 -21.22 -7.26
C HIS A 386 10.37 -20.86 -7.98
N ILE A 387 10.10 -19.56 -8.18
CA ILE A 387 8.96 -19.07 -8.98
C ILE A 387 9.06 -19.60 -10.42
N TYR A 388 10.23 -19.52 -11.07
CA TYR A 388 10.41 -20.06 -12.42
C TYR A 388 10.16 -21.58 -12.48
N ARG A 389 10.63 -22.34 -11.47
CA ARG A 389 10.40 -23.79 -11.36
C ARG A 389 8.93 -24.15 -11.11
N GLN A 390 8.15 -23.29 -10.43
CA GLN A 390 6.69 -23.46 -10.27
C GLN A 390 5.91 -23.15 -11.56
N THR A 391 6.33 -22.14 -12.31
CA THR A 391 5.52 -21.50 -13.38
C THR A 391 5.93 -21.84 -14.81
N GLY A 392 7.16 -22.33 -15.01
CA GLY A 392 7.80 -22.38 -16.33
C GLY A 392 8.15 -21.00 -16.91
N GLY A 393 8.02 -19.92 -16.11
CA GLY A 393 8.14 -18.53 -16.55
C GLY A 393 6.83 -17.87 -16.97
N ASP A 394 5.69 -18.59 -17.01
CA ASP A 394 4.37 -17.98 -17.24
C ASP A 394 3.74 -17.55 -15.91
N MET A 395 3.73 -16.23 -15.66
CA MET A 395 3.19 -15.62 -14.45
C MET A 395 1.67 -15.82 -14.26
N ARG A 396 0.94 -16.39 -15.24
CA ARG A 396 -0.45 -16.86 -15.07
C ARG A 396 -0.58 -18.02 -14.08
N HIS A 397 0.49 -18.80 -13.87
CA HIS A 397 0.46 -19.95 -12.98
C HIS A 397 0.65 -19.53 -11.51
N PRO A 398 -0.15 -20.07 -10.56
CA PRO A 398 0.05 -19.82 -9.13
C PRO A 398 1.47 -20.17 -8.65
N SER A 399 2.04 -19.29 -7.84
CA SER A 399 3.42 -19.37 -7.35
C SER A 399 3.61 -18.53 -6.09
N LEU A 400 4.80 -18.60 -5.49
CA LEU A 400 5.23 -17.70 -4.41
C LEU A 400 5.11 -16.20 -4.75
N LEU A 401 5.01 -15.84 -6.03
CA LEU A 401 4.87 -14.44 -6.42
C LEU A 401 3.43 -13.97 -6.48
N SER A 402 2.50 -14.88 -6.81
CA SER A 402 1.08 -14.56 -6.80
C SER A 402 0.52 -14.67 -5.39
N ASN A 403 0.93 -15.67 -4.61
CA ASN A 403 0.28 -16.09 -3.38
C ASN A 403 0.92 -15.45 -2.15
N LEU A 404 0.10 -14.92 -1.25
CA LEU A 404 0.54 -14.27 -0.01
C LEU A 404 0.28 -15.16 1.21
N ALA A 405 1.28 -15.29 2.07
CA ALA A 405 1.25 -15.97 3.36
C ALA A 405 0.83 -17.45 3.26
N GLU A 406 1.55 -18.22 2.43
CA GLU A 406 1.17 -19.61 2.11
C GLU A 406 1.16 -20.52 3.35
N GLU A 407 2.22 -20.49 4.18
CA GLU A 407 2.27 -21.25 5.44
C GLU A 407 1.09 -20.93 6.37
N PHE A 408 0.73 -19.64 6.46
CA PHE A 408 -0.34 -19.16 7.32
C PHE A 408 -1.72 -19.59 6.79
N GLY A 409 -1.94 -19.51 5.47
CA GLY A 409 -3.14 -20.02 4.81
C GLY A 409 -3.35 -21.51 5.06
N VAL A 410 -2.30 -22.33 4.86
CA VAL A 410 -2.32 -23.75 5.24
C VAL A 410 -2.55 -23.93 6.75
N GLY A 411 -2.02 -23.03 7.57
CA GLY A 411 -2.24 -23.00 9.02
C GLY A 411 -3.70 -22.87 9.45
N ILE A 412 -4.55 -22.20 8.65
CA ILE A 412 -5.96 -21.93 8.98
C ILE A 412 -6.94 -22.77 8.17
N PHE A 413 -6.66 -23.03 6.90
CA PHE A 413 -7.57 -23.72 5.98
C PHE A 413 -7.14 -25.15 5.62
N GLY A 414 -5.92 -25.53 5.97
CA GLY A 414 -5.27 -26.73 5.42
C GLY A 414 -4.83 -26.53 3.96
N ALA A 415 -4.35 -27.60 3.33
CA ALA A 415 -3.73 -27.53 2.01
C ALA A 415 -4.67 -27.20 0.83
N SER A 416 -5.98 -27.06 1.07
CA SER A 416 -7.00 -26.73 0.06
C SER A 416 -7.05 -25.24 -0.29
N ILE A 417 -6.67 -24.35 0.62
CA ILE A 417 -6.54 -22.90 0.38
C ILE A 417 -5.18 -22.44 0.96
N PRO A 418 -4.07 -22.71 0.26
CA PRO A 418 -2.73 -22.55 0.80
C PRO A 418 -2.21 -21.11 0.69
N TYR A 419 -3.07 -20.09 0.93
CA TYR A 419 -2.71 -18.67 0.92
C TYR A 419 -3.82 -17.81 1.55
N LEU A 420 -3.50 -16.57 1.92
CA LEU A 420 -4.47 -15.57 2.37
C LEU A 420 -5.04 -14.73 1.22
N ARG A 421 -4.20 -14.29 0.28
CA ARG A 421 -4.58 -13.61 -0.96
C ARG A 421 -3.77 -14.18 -2.12
N SER A 422 -4.27 -14.04 -3.34
CA SER A 422 -3.47 -14.26 -4.55
C SER A 422 -3.63 -13.07 -5.49
N ALA A 423 -2.53 -12.56 -6.05
CA ALA A 423 -2.51 -11.51 -7.06
C ALA A 423 -3.04 -11.97 -8.44
N LEU A 424 -3.41 -13.25 -8.57
CA LEU A 424 -4.20 -13.78 -9.67
C LEU A 424 -5.73 -13.63 -9.42
N GLU A 425 -6.15 -13.41 -8.18
CA GLU A 425 -7.53 -13.09 -7.81
C GLU A 425 -7.71 -11.57 -7.75
N GLY A 426 -8.79 -11.05 -8.36
CA GLY A 426 -9.13 -9.64 -8.31
C GLY A 426 -10.13 -9.26 -9.41
N GLU A 427 -11.29 -8.75 -9.01
CA GLU A 427 -12.33 -8.31 -9.94
C GLU A 427 -11.94 -7.00 -10.66
N LYS A 428 -12.72 -6.60 -11.68
CA LYS A 428 -12.62 -5.26 -12.25
C LYS A 428 -13.16 -4.23 -11.25
N TYR A 429 -12.58 -3.03 -11.25
CA TYR A 429 -12.96 -1.97 -10.34
C TYR A 429 -14.45 -1.58 -10.48
N SER A 430 -15.08 -1.41 -9.31
CA SER A 430 -16.43 -0.92 -9.12
C SER A 430 -16.42 0.04 -7.92
N PRO A 431 -16.91 1.29 -8.05
CA PRO A 431 -16.95 2.21 -6.91
C PRO A 431 -17.72 1.65 -5.70
N ALA A 432 -18.74 0.83 -5.92
CA ALA A 432 -19.64 0.35 -4.89
C ALA A 432 -19.21 -0.97 -4.21
N SER A 433 -18.29 -1.73 -4.81
CA SER A 433 -18.02 -3.12 -4.43
C SER A 433 -16.60 -3.59 -4.81
N PRO A 434 -15.99 -4.51 -4.04
CA PRO A 434 -16.40 -5.00 -2.72
C PRO A 434 -16.25 -3.93 -1.63
N LYS A 435 -16.91 -4.10 -0.48
CA LYS A 435 -16.95 -3.08 0.61
C LYS A 435 -15.93 -3.30 1.72
N GLU A 436 -15.22 -4.42 1.69
CA GLU A 436 -14.26 -4.87 2.70
C GLU A 436 -12.84 -4.61 2.17
N PRO A 437 -11.94 -3.92 2.90
CA PRO A 437 -10.60 -3.54 2.40
C PRO A 437 -9.71 -4.68 1.91
N HIS A 438 -9.66 -5.80 2.63
CA HIS A 438 -8.76 -6.93 2.32
C HIS A 438 -9.22 -7.66 1.05
N VAL A 439 -10.51 -7.67 0.75
CA VAL A 439 -11.04 -8.15 -0.54
C VAL A 439 -10.89 -7.08 -1.63
N ARG A 440 -11.12 -5.80 -1.32
CA ARG A 440 -11.03 -4.70 -2.31
C ARG A 440 -9.59 -4.43 -2.77
N SER A 441 -8.60 -4.70 -1.93
CA SER A 441 -7.17 -4.55 -2.27
C SER A 441 -6.77 -5.39 -3.47
N THR A 442 -7.37 -6.58 -3.62
CA THR A 442 -7.10 -7.53 -4.72
C THR A 442 -7.30 -6.90 -6.10
N VAL A 443 -8.27 -5.99 -6.25
CA VAL A 443 -8.52 -5.23 -7.48
C VAL A 443 -7.27 -4.47 -7.93
N TRP A 444 -6.53 -3.88 -6.98
CA TRP A 444 -5.29 -3.14 -7.24
C TRP A 444 -4.06 -4.06 -7.29
N THR A 445 -3.93 -4.99 -6.34
CA THR A 445 -2.80 -5.94 -6.28
C THR A 445 -2.68 -6.73 -7.59
N ALA A 446 -3.81 -7.26 -8.09
CA ALA A 446 -3.86 -7.99 -9.35
C ALA A 446 -3.72 -7.09 -10.60
N ALA A 447 -4.05 -5.80 -10.52
CA ALA A 447 -3.78 -4.85 -11.60
C ALA A 447 -2.28 -4.64 -11.77
N ILE A 448 -1.55 -4.40 -10.68
CA ILE A 448 -0.10 -4.25 -10.70
C ILE A 448 0.58 -5.55 -11.16
N TYR A 449 0.08 -6.72 -10.72
CA TYR A 449 0.57 -8.01 -11.17
C TYR A 449 0.35 -8.24 -12.68
N GLU A 450 -0.82 -7.92 -13.23
CA GLU A 450 -1.07 -8.03 -14.69
C GLU A 450 -0.17 -7.10 -15.51
N ILE A 451 0.17 -5.91 -15.01
CA ILE A 451 1.14 -5.02 -15.65
C ILE A 451 2.52 -5.67 -15.65
N MET A 452 2.98 -6.21 -14.52
CA MET A 452 4.27 -6.91 -14.45
C MET A 452 4.32 -8.11 -15.41
N GLN A 453 3.28 -8.93 -15.41
CA GLN A 453 3.09 -10.06 -16.32
C GLN A 453 3.22 -9.62 -17.79
N LYS A 454 2.45 -8.62 -18.24
CA LYS A 454 2.48 -8.11 -19.62
C LYS A 454 3.87 -7.61 -20.03
N LEU A 455 4.58 -6.95 -19.12
CA LEU A 455 5.93 -6.46 -19.38
C LEU A 455 6.94 -7.62 -19.54
N VAL A 456 6.85 -8.68 -18.73
CA VAL A 456 7.68 -9.89 -18.90
C VAL A 456 7.33 -10.63 -20.20
N GLU A 457 6.05 -10.73 -20.56
CA GLU A 457 5.59 -11.34 -21.82
C GLU A 457 6.08 -10.61 -23.07
N ILE A 458 6.28 -9.30 -23.00
CA ILE A 458 6.82 -8.49 -24.11
C ILE A 458 8.34 -8.71 -24.27
N ILE A 459 9.06 -8.98 -23.18
CA ILE A 459 10.50 -9.33 -23.22
C ILE A 459 10.72 -10.74 -23.81
N ARG A 460 9.73 -11.65 -23.69
CA ARG A 460 9.75 -13.02 -24.21
C ARG A 460 11.00 -13.81 -23.79
N PRO A 461 11.20 -14.05 -22.48
CA PRO A 461 12.32 -14.84 -21.98
C PRO A 461 12.29 -16.28 -22.54
N SER A 462 13.45 -16.77 -22.97
CA SER A 462 13.63 -18.12 -23.52
C SER A 462 14.02 -19.18 -22.50
N GLY A 463 14.32 -18.76 -21.26
CA GLY A 463 14.73 -19.63 -20.16
C GLY A 463 14.81 -18.86 -18.85
N PHE A 464 15.31 -19.52 -17.81
CA PHE A 464 15.46 -18.93 -16.47
C PHE A 464 16.33 -17.66 -16.44
N PRO A 465 17.51 -17.59 -17.09
CA PRO A 465 18.35 -16.38 -17.03
C PRO A 465 17.65 -15.15 -17.60
N GLU A 466 16.98 -15.29 -18.76
CA GLU A 466 16.22 -14.20 -19.36
C GLU A 466 15.00 -13.84 -18.52
N PHE A 467 14.31 -14.82 -17.91
CA PHE A 467 13.18 -14.57 -17.03
C PHE A 467 13.58 -13.80 -15.78
N ALA A 468 14.70 -14.18 -15.13
CA ALA A 468 15.20 -13.49 -13.95
C ALA A 468 15.61 -12.04 -14.25
N ILE A 469 16.26 -11.80 -15.40
CA ILE A 469 16.59 -10.44 -15.88
C ILE A 469 15.31 -9.65 -16.19
N ALA A 470 14.35 -10.25 -16.88
CA ALA A 470 13.09 -9.61 -17.23
C ALA A 470 12.29 -9.21 -15.98
N LEU A 471 12.11 -10.13 -15.04
CA LEU A 471 11.34 -9.91 -13.81
C LEU A 471 12.05 -8.91 -12.88
N SER A 472 13.37 -8.99 -12.74
CA SER A 472 14.16 -7.99 -11.99
C SER A 472 14.04 -6.58 -12.61
N GLN A 473 14.13 -6.47 -13.94
CA GLN A 473 13.89 -5.21 -14.63
C GLN A 473 12.47 -4.69 -14.37
N VAL A 474 11.45 -5.50 -14.62
CA VAL A 474 10.04 -5.12 -14.45
C VAL A 474 9.74 -4.67 -13.01
N THR A 475 10.28 -5.37 -12.02
CA THR A 475 10.16 -5.02 -10.60
C THR A 475 10.76 -3.65 -10.29
N ARG A 476 11.98 -3.36 -10.78
CA ARG A 476 12.61 -2.04 -10.59
C ARG A 476 11.76 -0.91 -11.18
N TRP A 477 11.16 -1.13 -12.35
CA TRP A 477 10.34 -0.11 -13.02
C TRP A 477 9.00 0.09 -12.29
N MET A 478 8.29 -0.99 -11.94
CA MET A 478 7.02 -0.86 -11.19
C MET A 478 7.22 -0.28 -9.79
N LYS A 479 8.31 -0.65 -9.09
CA LYS A 479 8.73 0.02 -7.84
C LYS A 479 8.87 1.54 -8.04
N GLY A 480 9.63 1.94 -9.05
CA GLY A 480 9.88 3.36 -9.34
C GLY A 480 8.67 4.13 -9.87
N MET A 481 7.70 3.49 -10.51
CA MET A 481 6.43 4.13 -10.87
C MET A 481 5.56 4.34 -9.62
N LEU A 482 5.39 3.31 -8.79
CA LEU A 482 4.49 3.32 -7.63
C LEU A 482 4.97 4.23 -6.50
N ILE A 483 6.22 4.10 -6.07
CA ILE A 483 6.76 4.87 -4.93
C ILE A 483 6.81 6.37 -5.26
N ARG A 484 7.15 6.72 -6.51
CA ARG A 484 7.15 8.12 -6.99
C ARG A 484 5.75 8.72 -7.02
N ALA A 485 4.76 7.95 -7.47
CA ALA A 485 3.36 8.38 -7.50
C ALA A 485 2.79 8.70 -6.10
N LEU A 486 3.28 8.07 -5.02
CA LEU A 486 2.88 8.44 -3.65
C LEU A 486 3.13 9.92 -3.33
N HIS A 487 4.17 10.54 -3.90
CA HIS A 487 4.42 11.98 -3.71
C HIS A 487 3.41 12.86 -4.46
N TYR A 488 2.80 12.34 -5.52
CA TYR A 488 1.78 13.04 -6.30
C TYR A 488 0.37 12.91 -5.69
N THR A 489 0.12 11.91 -4.82
CA THR A 489 -1.20 11.73 -4.21
C THR A 489 -1.54 12.86 -3.22
N PRO A 490 -2.84 13.20 -3.06
CA PRO A 490 -3.27 14.10 -2.00
C PRO A 490 -2.98 13.50 -0.61
N PRO A 491 -2.83 14.33 0.43
CA PRO A 491 -2.39 13.87 1.75
C PRO A 491 -3.43 13.07 2.55
N THR A 492 -4.73 13.10 2.19
CA THR A 492 -5.81 12.60 3.06
C THR A 492 -6.57 11.37 2.55
N SER A 493 -6.90 11.28 1.28
CA SER A 493 -7.72 10.20 0.68
C SER A 493 -7.64 10.24 -0.84
N LEU A 494 -7.85 9.11 -1.50
CA LEU A 494 -7.93 8.97 -2.96
C LEU A 494 -8.72 7.70 -3.36
N SER A 495 -9.26 7.73 -4.57
CA SER A 495 -9.75 6.55 -5.28
C SER A 495 -8.63 5.84 -6.06
N MET A 496 -8.83 4.56 -6.39
CA MET A 496 -7.92 3.81 -7.25
C MET A 496 -7.82 4.41 -8.67
N PRO A 497 -8.91 4.92 -9.31
CA PRO A 497 -8.80 5.66 -10.56
C PRO A 497 -7.93 6.93 -10.51
N MET A 498 -7.91 7.66 -9.39
CA MET A 498 -6.96 8.77 -9.24
C MET A 498 -5.53 8.25 -9.10
N LEU A 499 -5.29 7.19 -8.33
CA LEU A 499 -3.96 6.59 -8.21
C LEU A 499 -3.39 6.14 -9.56
N ALA A 500 -4.20 5.47 -10.39
CA ALA A 500 -3.82 5.06 -11.75
C ALA A 500 -3.42 6.25 -12.64
N ARG A 501 -4.17 7.36 -12.58
CA ARG A 501 -3.86 8.60 -13.31
C ARG A 501 -2.57 9.26 -12.82
N LEU A 502 -2.32 9.27 -11.51
CA LEU A 502 -1.12 9.85 -10.90
C LEU A 502 0.15 9.02 -11.19
N ILE A 503 0.04 7.70 -11.27
CA ILE A 503 1.14 6.81 -11.70
C ILE A 503 1.56 7.12 -13.14
N TYR A 504 0.59 7.26 -14.05
CA TYR A 504 0.87 7.63 -15.43
C TYR A 504 1.51 9.04 -15.53
N ALA A 505 1.02 10.01 -14.74
CA ALA A 505 1.55 11.37 -14.73
C ALA A 505 2.98 11.45 -14.16
N ALA A 506 3.25 10.80 -13.03
CA ALA A 506 4.57 10.78 -12.39
C ALA A 506 5.63 10.06 -13.25
N ASP A 507 5.24 9.01 -13.99
CA ASP A 507 6.14 8.37 -14.97
C ASP A 507 6.36 9.26 -16.21
N ALA A 508 5.32 9.93 -16.71
CA ALA A 508 5.43 10.83 -17.86
C ALA A 508 6.35 12.04 -17.62
N GLN A 509 6.39 12.56 -16.38
CA GLN A 509 7.32 13.63 -16.00
C GLN A 509 8.79 13.17 -16.03
N VAL A 510 9.07 11.92 -15.67
CA VAL A 510 10.44 11.36 -15.66
C VAL A 510 10.88 10.93 -17.06
N TYR A 511 10.00 10.25 -17.79
CA TYR A 511 10.31 9.61 -19.07
C TYR A 511 9.43 10.14 -20.21
N PRO A 512 9.39 11.46 -20.48
CA PRO A 512 8.43 12.06 -21.43
C PRO A 512 8.50 11.47 -22.83
N ASN A 513 9.69 11.02 -23.27
CA ASN A 513 9.94 10.44 -24.59
C ASN A 513 9.94 8.90 -24.64
N ASP A 514 9.73 8.19 -23.52
CA ASP A 514 9.57 6.72 -23.51
C ASP A 514 8.31 6.33 -22.72
N SER A 515 7.19 6.20 -23.44
CA SER A 515 5.87 5.94 -22.84
C SER A 515 5.52 4.46 -22.68
N LYS A 516 6.29 3.55 -23.29
CA LYS A 516 5.93 2.13 -23.47
C LYS A 516 5.39 1.47 -22.19
N PHE A 517 6.04 1.73 -21.07
CA PHE A 517 5.75 1.10 -19.77
C PHE A 517 4.48 1.68 -19.12
N ARG A 518 4.31 3.01 -19.11
CA ARG A 518 3.07 3.66 -18.64
C ARG A 518 1.88 3.46 -19.59
N ASP A 519 2.12 3.25 -20.87
CA ASP A 519 1.07 2.92 -21.84
C ASP A 519 0.51 1.51 -21.56
N ILE A 520 1.37 0.52 -21.32
CA ILE A 520 0.98 -0.83 -20.89
C ILE A 520 0.28 -0.80 -19.52
N ALA A 521 0.73 0.06 -18.60
CA ALA A 521 0.04 0.29 -17.33
C ALA A 521 -1.37 0.87 -17.58
N LYS A 522 -1.51 1.88 -18.44
CA LYS A 522 -2.79 2.47 -18.85
C LYS A 522 -3.71 1.42 -19.51
N GLU A 523 -3.19 0.54 -20.36
CA GLU A 523 -3.98 -0.54 -20.97
C GLU A 523 -4.62 -1.46 -19.92
N VAL A 524 -3.87 -1.84 -18.87
CA VAL A 524 -4.42 -2.63 -17.75
C VAL A 524 -5.40 -1.81 -16.91
N PHE A 525 -5.09 -0.55 -16.63
CA PHE A 525 -6.01 0.30 -15.87
C PHE A 525 -7.34 0.50 -16.63
N VAL A 526 -7.30 0.67 -17.96
CA VAL A 526 -8.50 0.70 -18.81
C VAL A 526 -9.21 -0.66 -18.82
N SER A 527 -8.49 -1.78 -19.00
CA SER A 527 -9.10 -3.11 -19.07
C SER A 527 -9.81 -3.50 -17.77
N ARG A 528 -9.34 -2.99 -16.61
CA ARG A 528 -9.87 -3.24 -15.26
C ARG A 528 -10.80 -2.17 -14.71
N ASN A 529 -11.26 -1.20 -15.53
CA ASN A 529 -12.08 -0.04 -15.10
C ASN A 529 -11.40 0.92 -14.09
N LEU A 530 -10.09 0.79 -13.89
CA LEU A 530 -9.26 1.63 -13.02
C LEU A 530 -8.80 2.94 -13.68
N TRP A 531 -9.28 3.27 -14.88
CA TRP A 531 -8.88 4.48 -15.60
C TRP A 531 -10.09 5.39 -15.87
N ASN A 532 -10.14 6.53 -15.17
CA ASN A 532 -11.16 7.56 -15.38
C ASN A 532 -10.54 8.79 -16.04
N GLU A 533 -10.89 9.07 -17.30
CA GLU A 533 -10.32 10.21 -18.04
C GLU A 533 -10.88 11.56 -17.62
N LYS A 534 -12.06 11.59 -16.99
CA LYS A 534 -12.69 12.82 -16.48
C LYS A 534 -12.03 13.39 -15.23
N LEU A 535 -11.10 12.68 -14.58
CA LEU A 535 -10.42 13.20 -13.39
C LEU A 535 -9.50 14.37 -13.74
N ASP A 536 -9.86 15.56 -13.27
CA ASP A 536 -9.14 16.79 -13.54
C ASP A 536 -7.92 16.94 -12.60
N LEU A 537 -6.74 16.62 -13.13
CA LEU A 537 -5.46 16.77 -12.44
C LEU A 537 -4.68 18.02 -12.87
N THR A 538 -5.29 18.92 -13.65
CA THR A 538 -4.66 20.20 -14.03
C THR A 538 -4.58 21.15 -12.83
N ALA A 539 -3.77 22.20 -12.89
CA ALA A 539 -3.89 23.35 -12.01
C ALA A 539 -3.74 24.66 -12.81
N PRO A 540 -4.20 25.81 -12.29
CA PRO A 540 -4.06 27.08 -12.98
C PRO A 540 -2.59 27.45 -13.25
N GLU A 541 -2.29 27.91 -14.46
CA GLU A 541 -0.96 28.38 -14.84
C GLU A 541 -0.47 29.51 -13.92
N GLY A 542 0.85 29.57 -13.68
CA GLY A 542 1.47 30.61 -12.85
C GLY A 542 1.24 30.49 -11.34
N ILE A 543 0.38 29.58 -10.84
CA ILE A 543 0.15 29.42 -9.39
C ILE A 543 1.43 29.03 -8.62
N GLY A 544 2.34 28.28 -9.26
CA GLY A 544 3.63 27.90 -8.66
C GLY A 544 4.50 29.11 -8.33
N ASP A 545 4.36 30.21 -9.07
CA ASP A 545 5.10 31.45 -8.86
C ASP A 545 4.67 32.17 -7.56
N VAL A 546 3.51 31.84 -6.98
CA VAL A 546 3.12 32.24 -5.62
C VAL A 546 3.97 31.51 -4.58
N PHE A 547 4.09 30.18 -4.72
CA PHE A 547 4.76 29.32 -3.74
C PHE A 547 6.29 29.34 -3.85
N LYS A 548 6.83 29.65 -5.03
CA LYS A 548 8.24 29.95 -5.30
C LYS A 548 8.79 31.05 -4.38
N LYS A 549 7.99 32.10 -4.19
CA LYS A 549 8.28 33.23 -3.29
C LYS A 549 8.20 32.85 -1.80
N LEU A 550 7.70 31.64 -1.49
CA LEU A 550 7.42 31.14 -0.15
C LEU A 550 8.24 29.89 0.23
N GLN A 551 9.16 29.41 -0.62
CA GLN A 551 9.98 28.20 -0.37
C GLN A 551 10.67 28.20 1.01
N ASN A 552 11.10 29.37 1.49
CA ASN A 552 11.77 29.57 2.78
C ASN A 552 10.88 30.28 3.83
N SER A 553 9.56 30.33 3.64
CA SER A 553 8.61 31.01 4.54
C SER A 553 8.09 30.10 5.66
N ASP A 554 7.58 30.71 6.74
CA ASP A 554 6.94 29.95 7.81
C ASP A 554 5.56 29.39 7.40
N SER A 555 5.08 28.38 8.15
CA SER A 555 3.81 27.72 7.86
C SER A 555 2.58 28.64 7.98
N ARG A 556 2.69 29.84 8.58
CA ARG A 556 1.59 30.81 8.67
C ARG A 556 1.49 31.65 7.40
N ALA A 557 2.64 32.08 6.86
CA ALA A 557 2.72 32.72 5.55
C ALA A 557 2.27 31.76 4.44
N LEU A 558 2.74 30.51 4.48
CA LEU A 558 2.31 29.47 3.53
C LEU A 558 0.81 29.19 3.62
N ASN A 559 0.27 29.04 4.84
CA ASN A 559 -1.17 28.85 5.05
C ASN A 559 -2.01 30.06 4.63
N ARG A 560 -1.50 31.29 4.76
CA ARG A 560 -2.19 32.48 4.25
C ARG A 560 -2.28 32.44 2.72
N ALA A 561 -1.19 32.15 2.02
CA ALA A 561 -1.19 32.04 0.57
C ALA A 561 -2.13 30.92 0.06
N ILE A 562 -2.22 29.80 0.77
CA ILE A 562 -3.20 28.72 0.50
C ILE A 562 -4.64 29.23 0.62
N ILE A 563 -4.95 30.04 1.64
CA ILE A 563 -6.29 30.63 1.84
C ILE A 563 -6.59 31.68 0.77
N GLU A 564 -5.62 32.54 0.44
CA GLU A 564 -5.73 33.58 -0.60
C GLU A 564 -5.91 32.98 -2.00
N ASN A 565 -5.38 31.79 -2.26
CA ASN A 565 -5.48 31.06 -3.52
C ASN A 565 -6.41 29.83 -3.42
N ALA A 566 -7.33 29.81 -2.46
CA ALA A 566 -8.16 28.64 -2.16
C ALA A 566 -8.95 28.12 -3.37
N GLU A 567 -9.51 29.03 -4.19
CA GLU A 567 -10.22 28.71 -5.42
C GLU A 567 -9.32 28.04 -6.47
N ALA A 568 -8.11 28.57 -6.68
CA ALA A 568 -7.12 28.02 -7.60
C ALA A 568 -6.56 26.65 -7.15
N LEU A 569 -6.55 26.40 -5.83
CA LEU A 569 -6.21 25.11 -5.23
C LEU A 569 -7.41 24.14 -5.13
N ARG A 570 -8.59 24.48 -5.67
CA ARG A 570 -9.85 23.70 -5.56
C ARG A 570 -10.32 23.44 -4.10
N ILE A 571 -9.91 24.28 -3.15
CA ILE A 571 -10.31 24.19 -1.74
C ILE A 571 -11.78 24.63 -1.61
N PRO A 572 -12.64 23.86 -0.93
CA PRO A 572 -14.07 24.11 -0.85
C PRO A 572 -14.43 25.30 0.06
N PRO A 573 -15.64 25.89 -0.11
CA PRO A 573 -16.20 26.74 0.93
C PRO A 573 -16.58 25.92 2.18
N GLY A 574 -16.45 26.53 3.36
CA GLY A 574 -16.88 25.91 4.62
C GLY A 574 -15.85 24.98 5.29
N VAL A 575 -14.58 25.05 4.88
CA VAL A 575 -13.45 24.52 5.66
C VAL A 575 -13.54 25.03 7.10
N SER A 576 -13.45 24.10 8.06
CA SER A 576 -13.50 24.41 9.50
C SER A 576 -12.12 24.84 10.04
N ARG A 577 -11.03 24.24 9.52
CA ARG A 577 -9.66 24.50 9.95
C ARG A 577 -8.66 24.04 8.88
N PHE A 578 -7.51 24.71 8.78
CA PHE A 578 -6.34 24.20 8.06
C PHE A 578 -5.34 23.56 9.01
N LEU A 579 -4.75 22.44 8.61
CA LEU A 579 -3.60 21.84 9.28
C LEU A 579 -2.29 22.45 8.77
N LYS A 580 -1.15 22.08 9.35
CA LYS A 580 0.16 22.64 8.96
C LYS A 580 0.50 22.23 7.51
N PRO A 581 0.59 23.16 6.55
CA PRO A 581 0.99 22.81 5.19
C PRO A 581 2.49 22.50 5.11
N ARG A 582 2.88 21.75 4.07
CA ARG A 582 4.28 21.44 3.74
C ARG A 582 4.57 21.94 2.33
N LEU A 583 5.70 22.60 2.16
CA LEU A 583 6.28 22.90 0.85
C LEU A 583 7.63 22.19 0.81
N LEU A 584 7.70 21.12 0.01
CA LEU A 584 8.83 20.22 -0.06
C LEU A 584 9.57 20.44 -1.38
N THR A 585 10.89 20.31 -1.36
CA THR A 585 11.74 20.22 -2.55
C THR A 585 12.44 18.87 -2.51
N THR A 586 12.39 18.11 -3.60
CA THR A 586 13.11 16.84 -3.70
C THR A 586 13.85 16.77 -5.03
N THR A 587 15.16 16.54 -4.95
CA THR A 587 15.99 16.24 -6.12
C THR A 587 16.31 14.75 -6.12
N ARG A 588 15.90 14.03 -7.17
CA ARG A 588 16.14 12.60 -7.33
C ARG A 588 17.16 12.37 -8.42
N ARG A 589 18.13 11.47 -8.18
CA ARG A 589 19.05 10.98 -9.20
C ARG A 589 18.44 9.72 -9.81
N ILE A 590 18.01 9.81 -11.06
CA ILE A 590 17.24 8.75 -11.72
C ILE A 590 18.13 8.00 -12.70
N ASP A 591 18.40 6.75 -12.35
CA ASP A 591 19.28 5.88 -13.12
C ASP A 591 18.58 5.29 -14.35
N LYS A 592 19.17 5.63 -15.51
CA LYS A 592 18.89 5.18 -16.88
C LYS A 592 17.84 5.99 -17.64
N VAL A 593 18.29 7.12 -18.19
CA VAL A 593 18.00 7.41 -19.60
C VAL A 593 19.13 6.84 -20.45
N LYS A 594 18.80 5.96 -21.43
CA LYS A 594 19.75 5.51 -22.45
C LYS A 594 19.68 6.48 -23.64
N GLN A 595 20.63 7.40 -23.74
CA GLN A 595 20.85 8.14 -24.99
C GLN A 595 21.87 7.36 -25.85
N GLY A 596 21.34 6.50 -26.72
CA GLY A 596 22.14 5.57 -27.51
C GLY A 596 22.86 4.54 -26.63
N LYS A 597 24.19 4.50 -26.69
CA LYS A 597 25.02 3.57 -25.90
C LYS A 597 25.34 4.07 -24.49
N THR A 598 25.13 5.36 -24.19
CA THR A 598 25.48 5.95 -22.90
C THR A 598 24.31 5.91 -21.94
N THR A 599 24.55 5.45 -20.71
CA THR A 599 23.61 5.61 -19.60
C THR A 599 23.95 6.91 -18.88
N THR A 600 23.05 7.89 -18.93
CA THR A 600 23.20 9.16 -18.19
C THR A 600 22.30 9.13 -16.96
N ILE A 601 22.83 9.54 -15.81
CA ILE A 601 22.05 9.89 -14.62
C ILE A 601 21.28 11.17 -14.96
N GLN A 602 19.95 11.16 -14.83
CA GLN A 602 19.14 12.37 -14.91
C GLN A 602 18.80 12.82 -13.50
N GLU A 603 19.09 14.08 -13.17
CA GLU A 603 18.63 14.68 -11.91
C GLU A 603 17.34 15.43 -12.16
N ILE A 604 16.28 15.07 -11.43
CA ILE A 604 14.97 15.72 -11.51
C ILE A 604 14.67 16.36 -10.15
N THR A 605 14.43 17.66 -10.16
CA THR A 605 13.96 18.42 -8.99
C THR A 605 12.48 18.71 -9.15
N GLU A 606 11.70 18.37 -8.14
CA GLU A 606 10.25 18.66 -8.04
C GLU A 606 9.98 19.43 -6.75
N HIS A 607 8.97 20.30 -6.79
CA HIS A 607 8.42 21.00 -5.64
C HIS A 607 6.99 20.52 -5.37
N TYR A 608 6.72 20.05 -4.15
CA TYR A 608 5.40 19.57 -3.74
C TYR A 608 4.81 20.49 -2.65
N LEU A 609 3.66 21.10 -2.94
CA LEU A 609 2.86 21.80 -1.93
C LEU A 609 1.75 20.87 -1.45
N GLU A 610 1.92 20.31 -0.26
CA GLU A 610 0.91 19.50 0.42
C GLU A 610 0.11 20.39 1.39
N TYR A 611 -1.21 20.43 1.24
CA TYR A 611 -2.10 21.14 2.14
C TYR A 611 -3.26 20.24 2.60
N THR A 612 -3.75 20.46 3.83
CA THR A 612 -4.77 19.62 4.46
C THR A 612 -5.71 20.47 5.30
N TYR A 613 -6.99 20.12 5.27
CA TYR A 613 -8.05 20.87 5.93
C TYR A 613 -9.13 19.95 6.54
N GLU A 614 -9.72 20.42 7.63
CA GLU A 614 -10.83 19.77 8.33
C GLU A 614 -12.17 20.29 7.80
N TYR A 615 -13.10 19.38 7.55
CA TYR A 615 -14.50 19.66 7.21
C TYR A 615 -15.42 18.93 8.19
N SER A 616 -16.57 19.53 8.52
CA SER A 616 -17.54 18.94 9.45
C SER A 616 -18.71 18.31 8.70
N GLN A 617 -18.80 16.97 8.75
CA GLN A 617 -19.89 16.20 8.18
C GLN A 617 -20.89 15.82 9.27
N MET A 618 -22.11 16.37 9.18
CA MET A 618 -23.22 15.95 10.04
C MET A 618 -23.83 14.65 9.51
N VAL A 619 -23.78 13.58 10.30
CA VAL A 619 -24.37 12.27 10.03
C VAL A 619 -25.61 12.09 10.93
N ALA A 620 -26.73 11.67 10.35
CA ALA A 620 -27.95 11.34 11.08
C ALA A 620 -27.96 9.86 11.46
N ASP A 621 -28.30 9.54 12.71
CA ASP A 621 -28.65 8.17 13.12
C ASP A 621 -30.09 7.80 12.72
N PHE A 622 -30.52 6.56 12.99
CA PHE A 622 -31.83 6.05 12.61
C PHE A 622 -33.01 6.71 13.36
N LEU A 623 -32.76 7.36 14.50
CA LEU A 623 -33.76 8.11 15.28
C LEU A 623 -33.79 9.60 14.91
N GLY A 624 -32.95 10.04 13.95
CA GLY A 624 -32.82 11.44 13.53
C GLY A 624 -31.87 12.26 14.41
N GLY A 625 -31.13 11.64 15.33
CA GLY A 625 -30.09 12.30 16.08
C GLY A 625 -28.90 12.65 15.20
N MET A 626 -28.37 13.87 15.35
CA MET A 626 -27.29 14.38 14.50
C MET A 626 -25.94 14.31 15.22
N SER A 627 -25.01 13.54 14.68
CA SER A 627 -23.62 13.45 15.16
C SER A 627 -22.66 14.13 14.19
N ALA A 628 -21.77 14.98 14.72
CA ALA A 628 -20.74 15.67 13.94
C ALA A 628 -19.50 14.78 13.77
N PHE A 629 -19.06 14.58 12.54
CA PHE A 629 -17.80 13.91 12.20
C PHE A 629 -16.83 14.91 11.56
N THR A 630 -15.59 14.91 12.02
CA THR A 630 -14.46 15.55 11.33
C THR A 630 -13.99 14.63 10.21
N VAL A 631 -13.97 15.15 8.99
CA VAL A 631 -13.40 14.49 7.81
C VAL A 631 -12.32 15.38 7.19
N TYR A 632 -11.33 14.75 6.54
CA TYR A 632 -10.12 15.44 6.07
C TYR A 632 -10.09 15.55 4.54
N GLY A 633 -10.06 16.78 4.05
CA GLY A 633 -9.77 17.09 2.65
C GLY A 633 -8.38 17.70 2.49
N GLY A 634 -7.92 17.82 1.26
CA GLY A 634 -6.59 18.36 0.99
C GLY A 634 -6.18 18.17 -0.46
N GLY A 635 -4.92 18.49 -0.74
CA GLY A 635 -4.35 18.25 -2.05
C GLY A 635 -2.84 18.43 -2.08
N THR A 636 -2.29 18.01 -3.21
CA THR A 636 -0.87 18.11 -3.53
C THR A 636 -0.75 18.78 -4.90
N LEU A 637 -0.20 20.00 -4.90
CA LEU A 637 0.23 20.68 -6.12
C LEU A 637 1.69 20.30 -6.37
N VAL A 638 1.95 19.68 -7.53
CA VAL A 638 3.27 19.24 -7.98
C VAL A 638 3.78 20.20 -9.05
N MET A 639 5.00 20.68 -8.88
CA MET A 639 5.67 21.64 -9.78
C MET A 639 7.08 21.16 -10.12
N ASP A 640 7.59 21.54 -11.28
CA ASP A 640 8.93 21.20 -11.74
C ASP A 640 10.02 22.10 -11.11
N ALA A 641 11.28 21.94 -11.53
CA ALA A 641 12.40 22.76 -11.07
C ALA A 641 12.29 24.26 -11.39
N ASN A 642 11.49 24.64 -12.38
CA ASN A 642 11.20 26.03 -12.76
C ASN A 642 10.03 26.63 -11.94
N TRP A 643 9.30 25.79 -11.20
CA TRP A 643 8.00 26.04 -10.55
C TRP A 643 6.82 26.08 -11.53
N ASP A 644 6.97 25.51 -12.72
CA ASP A 644 5.87 25.28 -13.65
C ASP A 644 5.03 24.09 -13.16
N VAL A 645 3.70 24.16 -13.38
CA VAL A 645 2.76 23.18 -12.83
C VAL A 645 2.83 21.86 -13.58
N ILE A 646 3.02 20.75 -12.86
CA ILE A 646 2.92 19.38 -13.40
C ILE A 646 1.50 18.83 -13.17
N SER A 647 0.98 18.93 -11.94
CA SER A 647 -0.38 18.47 -11.60
C SER A 647 -0.90 19.03 -10.28
N LEU A 648 -2.22 18.98 -10.06
CA LEU A 648 -2.87 19.21 -8.78
C LEU A 648 -3.87 18.07 -8.51
N ALA A 649 -3.51 17.20 -7.58
CA ALA A 649 -4.38 16.12 -7.09
C ALA A 649 -5.07 16.57 -5.80
N THR A 650 -6.39 16.41 -5.69
CA THR A 650 -7.16 16.84 -4.51
C THR A 650 -8.16 15.80 -4.05
N TYR A 651 -8.48 15.82 -2.75
CA TYR A 651 -9.66 15.18 -2.18
C TYR A 651 -10.59 16.25 -1.58
N PRO A 652 -11.87 16.29 -1.97
CA PRO A 652 -12.55 15.39 -2.90
C PRO A 652 -12.06 15.54 -4.34
N GLU A 653 -12.32 14.52 -5.15
CA GLU A 653 -11.83 14.43 -6.53
C GLU A 653 -12.67 15.31 -7.48
N PRO A 654 -12.05 16.24 -8.21
CA PRO A 654 -12.70 17.08 -9.21
C PRO A 654 -12.82 16.32 -10.53
N MET A 655 -13.93 16.54 -11.23
CA MET A 655 -14.14 16.07 -12.59
C MET A 655 -14.04 17.25 -13.56
N GLU A 656 -13.67 16.98 -14.81
CA GLU A 656 -13.65 17.96 -15.93
C GLU A 656 -14.99 18.69 -16.12
N GLU A 657 -16.09 18.07 -15.71
CA GLU A 657 -17.45 18.62 -15.72
C GLU A 657 -17.83 19.45 -14.48
N ASP A 658 -16.98 19.52 -13.46
CA ASP A 658 -17.20 20.38 -12.28
C ASP A 658 -16.82 21.84 -12.61
N PRO A 659 -17.72 22.82 -12.42
CA PRO A 659 -17.43 24.22 -12.75
C PRO A 659 -16.37 24.80 -11.82
N ALA A 660 -15.50 25.65 -12.36
CA ALA A 660 -14.36 26.22 -11.65
C ALA A 660 -14.71 26.78 -10.26
N GLY A 661 -13.79 26.54 -9.31
CA GLY A 661 -13.84 27.12 -7.98
C GLY A 661 -15.00 26.66 -7.11
N LYS A 662 -15.72 27.63 -6.53
CA LYS A 662 -16.59 27.41 -5.36
C LYS A 662 -17.72 26.40 -5.59
N GLU A 663 -18.28 26.32 -6.79
CA GLU A 663 -19.41 25.42 -7.07
C GLU A 663 -18.95 23.99 -7.41
N GLY A 664 -17.88 23.82 -8.20
CA GLY A 664 -17.27 22.50 -8.44
C GLY A 664 -16.78 21.84 -7.16
N GLY A 665 -16.16 22.61 -6.26
CA GLY A 665 -15.80 22.13 -4.92
C GLY A 665 -17.00 21.58 -4.14
N LYS A 666 -18.20 22.18 -4.25
CA LYS A 666 -19.42 21.65 -3.63
C LYS A 666 -19.94 20.38 -4.33
N LEU A 667 -19.81 20.28 -5.67
CA LEU A 667 -20.21 19.08 -6.40
C LEU A 667 -19.32 17.89 -6.05
N ALA A 668 -18.01 18.09 -6.01
CA ALA A 668 -17.04 17.08 -5.57
C ALA A 668 -17.30 16.60 -4.12
N TRP A 669 -17.56 17.52 -3.18
CA TRP A 669 -17.96 17.14 -1.82
C TRP A 669 -19.30 16.39 -1.76
N ARG A 670 -20.29 16.78 -2.58
CA ARG A 670 -21.58 16.06 -2.64
C ARG A 670 -21.40 14.65 -3.19
N ARG A 671 -20.59 14.48 -4.23
CA ARG A 671 -20.23 13.20 -4.87
C ARG A 671 -19.58 12.25 -3.87
N VAL A 672 -18.49 12.68 -3.22
CA VAL A 672 -17.76 11.91 -2.21
C VAL A 672 -18.65 11.58 -1.01
N ARG A 673 -19.42 12.55 -0.50
CA ARG A 673 -20.38 12.31 0.59
C ARG A 673 -21.41 11.25 0.21
N GLN A 674 -22.01 11.34 -0.98
CA GLN A 674 -23.03 10.37 -1.41
C GLN A 674 -22.44 8.96 -1.58
N GLN A 675 -21.21 8.84 -2.09
CA GLN A 675 -20.48 7.57 -2.16
C GLN A 675 -20.23 6.99 -0.76
N PHE A 676 -19.74 7.80 0.19
CA PHE A 676 -19.55 7.40 1.58
C PHE A 676 -20.86 6.97 2.26
N ASP A 677 -21.91 7.78 2.16
CA ASP A 677 -23.23 7.51 2.75
C ASP A 677 -23.83 6.21 2.16
N ASN A 678 -23.66 5.94 0.85
CA ASN A 678 -24.07 4.70 0.16
C ASN A 678 -23.26 3.45 0.58
N ILE A 679 -21.95 3.60 0.83
CA ILE A 679 -21.07 2.47 1.15
C ILE A 679 -21.18 2.11 2.63
N HIS A 680 -21.08 3.09 3.53
CA HIS A 680 -20.90 2.87 4.97
C HIS A 680 -22.08 3.34 5.85
N GLY A 681 -22.98 4.19 5.33
CA GLY A 681 -24.00 4.88 6.13
C GLY A 681 -24.83 3.96 7.03
N ALA A 682 -25.34 2.85 6.48
CA ALA A 682 -26.15 1.89 7.25
C ALA A 682 -25.41 1.17 8.39
N SER A 683 -24.08 1.01 8.32
CA SER A 683 -23.29 0.43 9.42
C SER A 683 -22.94 1.48 10.47
N ILE A 684 -22.65 2.71 10.04
CA ILE A 684 -22.43 3.85 10.96
C ILE A 684 -23.73 4.17 11.71
N GLN A 685 -24.87 4.25 11.03
CA GLN A 685 -26.18 4.53 11.65
C GLN A 685 -26.57 3.52 12.73
N ARG A 686 -26.42 2.22 12.44
CA ARG A 686 -26.65 1.15 13.44
C ARG A 686 -25.70 1.27 14.64
N THR A 687 -24.44 1.68 14.41
CA THR A 687 -23.45 1.89 15.48
C THR A 687 -23.76 3.14 16.32
N LEU A 688 -24.27 4.22 15.70
CA LEU A 688 -24.75 5.42 16.40
C LEU A 688 -26.03 5.15 17.20
N ALA A 689 -26.92 4.27 16.72
CA ALA A 689 -28.13 3.85 17.43
C ALA A 689 -27.83 2.97 18.66
N ALA A 690 -26.74 2.18 18.66
CA ALA A 690 -26.30 1.37 19.80
C ALA A 690 -25.77 2.17 21.02
N LYS A 691 -25.89 3.51 20.97
CA LYS A 691 -25.43 4.46 21.99
C LYS A 691 -26.30 4.50 23.26
N ASP A 692 -27.55 4.07 23.19
CA ASP A 692 -28.51 4.19 24.31
C ASP A 692 -28.23 3.24 25.49
N GLU A 693 -27.37 2.23 25.34
CA GLU A 693 -27.02 1.28 26.42
C GLU A 693 -25.74 1.66 27.19
N ASN A 694 -25.74 2.81 27.86
CA ASN A 694 -24.72 3.26 28.83
C ASN A 694 -23.25 3.35 28.33
N ARG A 695 -22.97 3.15 27.03
CA ARG A 695 -21.61 3.19 26.47
C ARG A 695 -21.33 4.53 25.79
N SER A 696 -20.18 5.12 26.09
CA SER A 696 -19.65 6.24 25.31
C SER A 696 -19.27 5.76 23.91
N LEU A 697 -19.52 6.57 22.87
CA LEU A 697 -19.02 6.34 21.49
C LEU A 697 -17.47 6.54 21.38
N LYS A 698 -16.72 6.19 22.42
CA LYS A 698 -15.26 6.20 22.43
C LYS A 698 -14.76 4.82 22.04
N ASP A 699 -14.01 4.79 20.94
CA ASP A 699 -13.25 3.64 20.48
C ASP A 699 -14.14 2.40 20.24
N LEU A 700 -15.42 2.65 19.93
CA LEU A 700 -16.35 1.61 19.51
C LEU A 700 -16.05 1.21 18.07
N PRO A 701 -15.86 -0.10 17.78
CA PRO A 701 -15.83 -0.56 16.41
C PRO A 701 -17.20 -0.29 15.77
N VAL A 702 -17.20 0.17 14.53
CA VAL A 702 -18.40 0.08 13.70
C VAL A 702 -18.74 -1.41 13.52
N ILE A 703 -20.01 -1.74 13.31
CA ILE A 703 -20.46 -3.13 13.08
C ILE A 703 -19.60 -3.82 11.98
N PRO A 704 -19.31 -5.13 12.10
CA PRO A 704 -18.50 -5.90 11.15
C PRO A 704 -18.79 -5.62 9.67
N GLY A 705 -17.75 -5.69 8.84
CA GLY A 705 -17.80 -5.30 7.43
C GLY A 705 -17.72 -3.78 7.18
N CYS A 706 -17.48 -2.96 8.21
CA CYS A 706 -17.09 -1.56 8.05
C CYS A 706 -15.61 -1.37 8.44
N PRO A 707 -14.77 -0.76 7.58
CA PRO A 707 -13.33 -0.64 7.80
C PRO A 707 -12.91 0.31 8.95
N PHE A 708 -13.87 0.96 9.59
CA PHE A 708 -13.64 2.08 10.49
C PHE A 708 -13.96 1.77 11.97
N VAL A 709 -13.33 2.55 12.85
CA VAL A 709 -13.62 2.69 14.29
C VAL A 709 -14.06 4.13 14.54
N ILE A 710 -15.02 4.36 15.44
CA ILE A 710 -15.43 5.70 15.84
C ILE A 710 -14.57 6.15 17.02
N GLN A 711 -13.81 7.23 16.85
CA GLN A 711 -13.04 7.86 17.91
C GLN A 711 -13.59 9.24 18.26
N SER A 712 -13.47 9.67 19.52
CA SER A 712 -13.71 11.06 19.90
C SER A 712 -12.51 11.94 19.52
N ALA A 713 -12.73 13.01 18.76
CA ALA A 713 -11.70 14.03 18.56
C ALA A 713 -11.53 14.87 19.84
N SER A 714 -10.36 15.50 20.00
CA SER A 714 -10.09 16.42 21.11
C SER A 714 -10.91 17.72 21.03
N THR A 715 -11.52 18.02 19.88
CA THR A 715 -12.34 19.21 19.63
C THR A 715 -13.71 18.85 19.04
N GLY A 716 -14.66 18.51 19.92
CA GLY A 716 -16.12 18.62 19.69
C GLY A 716 -16.80 17.58 18.79
N GLY A 717 -16.09 16.92 17.87
CA GLY A 717 -16.65 15.93 16.95
C GLY A 717 -16.15 14.50 17.17
N TYR A 718 -16.76 13.55 16.47
CA TYR A 718 -16.18 12.23 16.23
C TYR A 718 -15.24 12.28 15.02
N ARG A 719 -14.41 11.26 14.86
CA ARG A 719 -13.68 10.97 13.62
C ARG A 719 -13.76 9.48 13.33
N LEU A 720 -13.67 9.12 12.06
CA LEU A 720 -13.42 7.75 11.66
C LEU A 720 -11.91 7.53 11.58
N MET A 721 -11.47 6.36 12.04
CA MET A 721 -10.12 5.85 11.82
C MET A 721 -10.22 4.46 11.19
N ARG A 722 -9.37 4.16 10.20
CA ARG A 722 -9.15 2.81 9.67
C ARG A 722 -8.77 1.85 10.80
N ARG A 723 -9.24 0.60 10.74
CA ARG A 723 -8.72 -0.48 11.59
C ARG A 723 -7.25 -0.77 11.27
N CYS A 724 -6.55 -1.29 12.27
CA CYS A 724 -5.32 -2.07 12.05
C CYS A 724 -5.64 -3.34 11.24
N CYS A 725 -4.64 -4.00 10.67
CA CYS A 725 -4.81 -5.25 9.93
C CYS A 725 -5.55 -6.31 10.80
N ASN A 726 -6.51 -7.02 10.21
CA ASN A 726 -7.28 -8.04 10.92
C ASN A 726 -7.62 -9.21 10.01
N LEU A 727 -6.77 -10.23 10.05
CA LEU A 727 -6.87 -11.42 9.23
C LEU A 727 -8.15 -12.22 9.50
N HIS A 728 -8.83 -12.05 10.65
CA HIS A 728 -10.16 -12.66 10.85
C HIS A 728 -11.25 -11.97 10.02
N GLU A 729 -11.20 -10.64 9.88
CA GLU A 729 -12.14 -9.89 9.01
C GLU A 729 -11.89 -10.20 7.52
N HIS A 730 -10.61 -10.35 7.14
CA HIS A 730 -10.16 -10.86 5.83
C HIS A 730 -10.72 -12.26 5.53
N ILE A 731 -10.55 -13.22 6.46
CA ILE A 731 -11.06 -14.60 6.33
C ILE A 731 -12.58 -14.59 6.12
N LYS A 732 -13.32 -13.77 6.89
CA LYS A 732 -14.77 -13.60 6.66
C LYS A 732 -15.06 -12.99 5.28
N GLY A 733 -14.37 -11.92 4.89
CA GLY A 733 -14.55 -11.28 3.57
C GLY A 733 -14.40 -12.24 2.39
N ILE A 734 -13.36 -13.08 2.40
CA ILE A 734 -13.15 -14.11 1.38
C ILE A 734 -14.23 -15.20 1.45
N SER A 735 -14.62 -15.65 2.65
CA SER A 735 -15.65 -16.68 2.82
C SER A 735 -17.02 -16.23 2.30
N VAL A 736 -17.39 -14.97 2.55
CA VAL A 736 -18.61 -14.34 2.03
C VAL A 736 -18.59 -14.31 0.50
N ASN A 737 -17.48 -13.91 -0.11
CA ASN A 737 -17.38 -13.82 -1.57
C ASN A 737 -17.33 -15.19 -2.27
N LYS A 738 -16.62 -16.18 -1.72
CA LYS A 738 -16.47 -17.50 -2.39
C LYS A 738 -17.68 -18.43 -2.18
N ASN A 739 -18.45 -18.26 -1.09
CA ASN A 739 -19.62 -19.11 -0.78
C ASN A 739 -20.98 -18.39 -0.83
N GLY A 740 -21.02 -17.06 -1.02
CA GLY A 740 -22.26 -16.27 -0.99
C GLY A 740 -22.92 -16.12 0.40
N LEU A 741 -22.29 -16.66 1.45
CA LEU A 741 -22.79 -16.66 2.82
C LEU A 741 -22.37 -15.38 3.55
N ALA A 742 -23.20 -14.36 3.48
CA ALA A 742 -23.10 -13.18 4.35
C ALA A 742 -23.49 -13.53 5.80
N ASP A 743 -22.61 -13.21 6.74
CA ASP A 743 -22.77 -13.32 8.20
C ASP A 743 -23.22 -14.68 8.78
N MET A 744 -22.22 -15.48 9.19
CA MET A 744 -22.22 -16.31 10.41
C MET A 744 -21.01 -15.91 11.26
#